data_AF-C7G9F8-F1
#
_entry.id   AF-C7G9F8-F1
#
_cell.length_a   1.000
_cell.length_b   1.000
_cell.length_c   1.000
_cell.angle_alpha   90.00
_cell.angle_beta   90.00
_cell.angle_gamma   90.00
#
_symmetry.space_group_name_H-M   'P 1'
#
loop_
_entity.id
_entity.type
_entity.pdbx_description
1 polymer ?
#
loop_
_entity_poly.entity_id
_entity_poly.type
_entity_poly.pdbx_seq_one_letter_code
_entity_poly.pdbx_strand_id
1 'polypeptide(L)'
;MAFILKSERFAIHYREKFMSGNTDVLMKTKIFLVKICIWILFSIITGISCAAWYVTGGNITQFYNRGDSLQFYTEKIVNNLQNISFENEKFIIQGDTAQIVFDSLNKNNQWNYLKTDLYNMNCDSITAQIVFYDRTWQNVGEQELNLMEGENLYQLNGESFSKVVFCFENEQGKEFSINKFEISTDKMKDDEKLPAVSVLFSIICMIITGILYWLKIRYGRKGNYKWGRGLQSIYILVGNEIWRKLRNVPEKMRNFISIFLFSVMFIFLSFINVYGLFFKKMTHAYTMFVLIGCMLLIAGLNIRKPLKYRNWNNLLVISWIVLWVLTCISDFIVTKKSAYFSFYGYFILFPTGFLFFVWNNQENREKMLWQLLKALEITFVLCVVYCLMFRPETDGYRYKGFYTNPNPFGLYMAVMIGVFLCEIDYYIKCKEVKILKILPYAIGLTTAFFFLKKTQSTTATLAILCGALCWGIEKILKRHMKKTMIAVMCFVICYIPVSMGLQWGITNISEAIGTQIVYPVDYEYASVRDLDDLTGTIHVYAAEREDMSQTSQRIRQKLLNSNSINGLFSGRLYHYSTYLSQMNLFGHTKRATVYGSNINSAHNGVLAYAHMYGVYIIVPYIMMFVGYFSRAVRYCKSAENRNYYACLPLIIYVVFFLENMMDNVDIPFHWIVWFVFILLGGFLFSMREEEKV
;
A
#
# COMPACT_ATOMS: atom_id res chain seq x y z
N MET A 1 7.92 39.12 -7.25
CA MET A 1 8.21 40.27 -6.37
C MET A 1 7.07 40.63 -5.42
N ALA A 2 5.86 41.02 -5.89
CA ALA A 2 4.78 41.48 -5.00
C ALA A 2 4.25 40.42 -4.00
N PHE A 3 4.32 39.14 -4.34
CA PHE A 3 3.96 38.03 -3.43
C PHE A 3 5.03 37.81 -2.33
N ILE A 4 6.31 38.04 -2.66
CA ILE A 4 7.45 37.94 -1.74
C ILE A 4 7.47 39.14 -0.78
N LEU A 5 7.23 40.35 -1.30
CA LEU A 5 7.13 41.58 -0.49
C LEU A 5 5.88 41.58 0.41
N LYS A 6 4.77 40.98 -0.03
CA LYS A 6 3.64 40.71 0.87
C LYS A 6 3.99 39.64 1.87
N SER A 7 4.69 38.56 1.50
CA SER A 7 5.09 37.51 2.45
C SER A 7 6.09 38.00 3.51
N GLU A 8 6.96 38.96 3.19
CA GLU A 8 7.87 39.57 4.16
C GLU A 8 7.13 40.49 5.15
N ARG A 9 6.26 41.40 4.67
CA ARG A 9 5.41 42.20 5.57
C ARG A 9 4.44 41.31 6.37
N PHE A 10 3.98 40.19 5.80
CA PHE A 10 3.16 39.20 6.50
C PHE A 10 3.98 38.41 7.53
N ALA A 11 5.22 38.04 7.21
CA ALA A 11 6.13 37.32 8.11
C ALA A 11 6.57 38.21 9.27
N ILE A 12 6.85 39.49 9.05
CA ILE A 12 7.24 40.45 10.10
C ILE A 12 6.06 40.73 11.04
N HIS A 13 4.85 41.01 10.51
CA HIS A 13 3.64 41.21 11.34
C HIS A 13 3.21 39.94 12.10
N TYR A 14 3.51 38.74 11.57
CA TYR A 14 3.25 37.48 12.26
C TYR A 14 4.35 37.12 13.25
N ARG A 15 5.62 37.49 13.03
CA ARG A 15 6.72 37.22 13.98
C ARG A 15 6.50 37.93 15.31
N GLU A 16 6.03 39.18 15.27
CA GLU A 16 5.65 39.94 16.47
C GLU A 16 4.43 39.33 17.20
N LYS A 17 3.46 38.76 16.48
CA LYS A 17 2.29 38.08 17.07
C LYS A 17 2.50 36.60 17.45
N PHE A 18 3.53 35.96 16.91
CA PHE A 18 3.94 34.59 17.27
C PHE A 18 4.64 34.59 18.63
N MET A 19 5.38 35.67 18.93
CA MET A 19 5.99 35.93 20.24
C MET A 19 4.95 36.23 21.34
N SER A 20 3.72 36.62 20.98
CA SER A 20 2.63 36.93 21.94
C SER A 20 1.70 35.76 22.26
N GLY A 21 2.03 34.53 21.83
CA GLY A 21 1.28 33.32 22.20
C GLY A 21 -0.13 33.21 21.62
N ASN A 22 -0.47 34.01 20.60
CA ASN A 22 -1.83 34.09 20.09
C ASN A 22 -2.18 32.90 19.18
N THR A 23 -3.02 31.99 19.67
CA THR A 23 -3.37 30.70 19.04
C THR A 23 -3.98 30.83 17.63
N ASP A 24 -4.71 31.92 17.38
CA ASP A 24 -5.33 32.24 16.08
C ASP A 24 -4.30 32.47 14.95
N VAL A 25 -3.14 33.02 15.31
CA VAL A 25 -2.05 33.36 14.39
C VAL A 25 -1.36 32.08 13.95
N LEU A 26 -1.08 31.19 14.91
CA LEU A 26 -0.48 29.87 14.69
C LEU A 26 -1.39 28.97 13.82
N MET A 27 -2.70 29.07 13.99
CA MET A 27 -3.70 28.32 13.22
C MET A 27 -3.79 28.80 11.76
N LYS A 28 -3.81 30.12 11.54
CA LYS A 28 -3.80 30.71 10.20
C LYS A 28 -2.52 30.36 9.43
N THR A 29 -1.37 30.32 10.10
CA THR A 29 -0.09 29.92 9.50
C THR A 29 -0.08 28.44 9.09
N LYS A 30 -0.63 27.53 9.92
CA LYS A 30 -0.72 26.10 9.58
C LYS A 30 -1.65 25.84 8.39
N ILE A 31 -2.81 26.49 8.34
CA ILE A 31 -3.76 26.36 7.22
C ILE A 31 -3.15 26.92 5.92
N PHE A 32 -2.37 28.00 6.03
CA PHE A 32 -1.65 28.57 4.90
C PHE A 32 -0.58 27.63 4.35
N LEU A 33 0.22 27.01 5.22
CA LEU A 33 1.25 26.05 4.83
C LEU A 33 0.67 24.83 4.10
N VAL A 34 -0.42 24.26 4.63
CA VAL A 34 -1.12 23.13 4.00
C VAL A 34 -1.60 23.47 2.58
N LYS A 35 -2.17 24.67 2.39
CA LYS A 35 -2.61 25.13 1.07
C LYS A 35 -1.44 25.29 0.11
N ILE A 36 -0.29 25.76 0.58
CA ILE A 36 0.95 25.83 -0.21
C ILE A 36 1.40 24.43 -0.61
N CYS A 37 1.41 23.46 0.31
CA CYS A 37 1.79 22.09 -0.02
C CYS A 37 0.90 21.47 -1.11
N ILE A 38 -0.43 21.65 -1.00
CA ILE A 38 -1.38 21.20 -2.04
C ILE A 38 -1.05 21.84 -3.39
N TRP A 39 -0.82 23.15 -3.39
CA TRP A 39 -0.54 23.93 -4.59
C TRP A 39 0.78 23.51 -5.26
N ILE A 40 1.83 23.28 -4.47
CA ILE A 40 3.12 22.79 -4.94
C ILE A 40 2.96 21.38 -5.53
N LEU A 41 2.34 20.45 -4.80
CA LEU A 41 2.14 19.07 -5.25
C LEU A 41 1.33 19.01 -6.56
N PHE A 42 0.23 19.76 -6.63
CA PHE A 42 -0.58 19.85 -7.84
C PHE A 42 0.22 20.39 -9.03
N SER A 43 1.07 21.39 -8.79
CA SER A 43 1.88 22.00 -9.84
C SER A 43 3.00 21.08 -10.30
N ILE A 44 3.64 20.32 -9.40
CA ILE A 44 4.66 19.32 -9.73
C ILE A 44 4.04 18.20 -10.58
N ILE A 45 2.91 17.64 -10.15
CA ILE A 45 2.23 16.56 -10.90
C ILE A 45 1.80 17.04 -12.29
N THR A 46 1.24 18.24 -12.37
CA THR A 46 0.86 18.84 -13.66
C THR A 46 2.09 19.08 -14.52
N GLY A 47 3.18 19.59 -13.95
CA GLY A 47 4.42 19.85 -14.67
C GLY A 47 5.05 18.60 -15.25
N ILE A 48 5.14 17.52 -14.46
CA ILE A 48 5.63 16.21 -14.91
C ILE A 48 4.72 15.64 -16.01
N SER A 49 3.40 15.74 -15.85
CA SER A 49 2.44 15.21 -16.84
C SER A 49 2.54 15.96 -18.18
N CYS A 50 2.62 17.30 -18.14
CA CYS A 50 2.80 18.12 -19.34
C CYS A 50 4.17 17.91 -20.00
N ALA A 51 5.23 17.74 -19.20
CA ALA A 51 6.56 17.47 -19.72
C ALA A 51 6.63 16.10 -20.40
N ALA A 52 6.06 15.07 -19.77
CA ALA A 52 5.94 13.75 -20.40
C ALA A 52 5.19 13.84 -21.73
N TRP A 53 4.04 14.54 -21.73
CA TRP A 53 3.26 14.77 -22.94
C TRP A 53 4.09 15.45 -24.03
N TYR A 54 4.78 16.55 -23.70
CA TYR A 54 5.56 17.34 -24.66
C TYR A 54 6.78 16.60 -25.20
N VAL A 55 7.60 16.02 -24.31
CA VAL A 55 8.87 15.37 -24.69
C VAL A 55 8.61 14.08 -25.46
N THR A 56 7.62 13.28 -25.04
CA THR A 56 7.35 11.98 -25.67
C THR A 56 6.33 12.04 -26.80
N GLY A 57 5.59 13.14 -26.96
CA GLY A 57 4.50 13.23 -27.93
C GLY A 57 3.29 12.37 -27.54
N GLY A 58 2.98 12.32 -26.24
CA GLY A 58 1.81 11.61 -25.70
C GLY A 58 0.49 12.33 -25.94
N ASN A 59 -0.53 11.96 -25.15
CA ASN A 59 -1.84 12.60 -25.13
C ASN A 59 -2.48 12.49 -23.73
N ILE A 60 -3.71 12.98 -23.56
CA ILE A 60 -4.41 12.97 -22.26
C ILE A 60 -4.73 11.56 -21.72
N THR A 61 -4.76 10.55 -22.60
CA THR A 61 -4.98 9.14 -22.26
C THR A 61 -3.68 8.34 -22.07
N GLN A 62 -2.54 8.93 -22.40
CA GLN A 62 -1.19 8.37 -22.21
C GLN A 62 -0.18 9.52 -22.24
N PHE A 63 0.22 10.03 -21.07
CA PHE A 63 1.12 11.18 -21.02
C PHE A 63 2.51 10.85 -21.56
N TYR A 64 2.98 9.64 -21.28
CA TYR A 64 4.32 9.20 -21.63
C TYR A 64 4.24 8.14 -22.74
N ASN A 65 4.55 8.56 -23.97
CA ASN A 65 4.45 7.74 -25.17
C ASN A 65 5.80 7.10 -25.52
N ARG A 66 5.93 5.80 -25.21
CA ARG A 66 7.09 4.97 -25.53
C ARG A 66 6.83 3.94 -26.64
N GLY A 67 5.66 3.97 -27.28
CA GLY A 67 5.16 2.83 -28.04
C GLY A 67 4.93 1.60 -27.15
N ASP A 68 4.76 0.43 -27.76
CA ASP A 68 4.89 -0.84 -27.01
C ASP A 68 6.39 -1.02 -26.72
N SER A 69 6.77 -1.15 -25.44
CA SER A 69 8.15 -1.47 -25.04
C SER A 69 8.19 -2.54 -23.95
N LEU A 70 9.23 -3.38 -23.97
CA LEU A 70 9.47 -4.44 -23.01
C LEU A 70 10.89 -4.33 -22.51
N GLN A 71 11.04 -4.24 -21.19
CA GLN A 71 12.33 -4.18 -20.51
C GLN A 71 12.65 -5.53 -19.88
N PHE A 72 13.90 -5.94 -19.99
CA PHE A 72 14.45 -7.15 -19.39
C PHE A 72 15.57 -6.76 -18.41
N TYR A 73 15.53 -7.38 -17.24
CA TYR A 73 16.53 -7.19 -16.18
C TYR A 73 17.26 -8.50 -15.92
N THR A 74 18.46 -8.36 -15.37
CA THR A 74 19.39 -9.42 -14.99
C THR A 74 18.71 -10.63 -14.35
N GLU A 75 17.83 -10.42 -13.37
CA GLU A 75 17.14 -11.50 -12.64
C GLU A 75 16.31 -12.43 -13.56
N LYS A 76 15.71 -11.91 -14.63
CA LYS A 76 14.94 -12.69 -15.59
C LYS A 76 15.82 -13.36 -16.64
N ILE A 77 16.95 -12.73 -16.95
CA ILE A 77 17.93 -13.21 -17.92
C ILE A 77 18.63 -14.48 -17.39
N VAL A 78 18.94 -14.50 -16.10
CA VAL A 78 19.66 -15.61 -15.43
C VAL A 78 18.94 -16.96 -15.54
N ASN A 79 17.61 -16.97 -15.63
CA ASN A 79 16.83 -18.21 -15.70
C ASN A 79 16.81 -18.85 -17.10
N ASN A 80 17.26 -18.11 -18.12
CA ASN A 80 17.21 -18.50 -19.53
C ASN A 80 18.60 -18.48 -20.17
N LEU A 81 19.60 -18.97 -19.44
CA LEU A 81 21.00 -19.04 -19.88
C LEU A 81 21.36 -20.45 -20.37
N GLN A 82 22.10 -20.53 -21.48
CA GLN A 82 22.79 -21.74 -21.91
C GLN A 82 24.28 -21.42 -22.08
N ASN A 83 25.15 -22.18 -21.41
CA ASN A 83 26.62 -21.99 -21.40
C ASN A 83 27.07 -20.58 -20.97
N ILE A 84 26.29 -19.93 -20.09
CA ILE A 84 26.62 -18.65 -19.44
C ILE A 84 26.42 -18.84 -17.94
N SER A 85 27.41 -18.48 -17.12
CA SER A 85 27.22 -18.41 -15.66
C SER A 85 26.95 -16.98 -15.20
N PHE A 86 26.25 -16.86 -14.07
CA PHE A 86 25.98 -15.59 -13.42
C PHE A 86 26.60 -15.58 -12.02
N GLU A 87 27.70 -14.84 -11.85
CA GLU A 87 28.47 -14.76 -10.61
C GLU A 87 28.80 -13.30 -10.28
N ASN A 88 28.63 -12.89 -9.02
CA ASN A 88 28.95 -11.51 -8.57
C ASN A 88 28.35 -10.39 -9.45
N GLU A 89 27.11 -10.55 -9.91
CA GLU A 89 26.41 -9.61 -10.82
C GLU A 89 27.01 -9.52 -12.25
N LYS A 90 27.82 -10.50 -12.67
CA LYS A 90 28.40 -10.61 -14.02
C LYS A 90 27.91 -11.85 -14.75
N PHE A 91 27.67 -11.70 -16.04
CA PHE A 91 27.50 -12.81 -16.98
C PHE A 91 28.87 -13.20 -17.54
N ILE A 92 29.20 -14.49 -17.45
CA ILE A 92 30.46 -15.07 -17.92
C ILE A 92 30.14 -16.09 -19.00
N ILE A 93 30.64 -15.88 -20.20
CA ILE A 93 30.44 -16.80 -21.34
C ILE A 93 31.38 -18.00 -21.18
N GLN A 94 30.83 -19.20 -20.98
CA GLN A 94 31.61 -20.39 -20.62
C GLN A 94 31.90 -21.34 -21.79
N GLY A 95 31.11 -21.29 -22.86
CA GLY A 95 31.25 -22.18 -24.02
C GLY A 95 31.37 -21.43 -25.35
N ASP A 96 31.83 -22.14 -26.39
CA ASP A 96 31.99 -21.63 -27.75
C ASP A 96 30.65 -21.24 -28.41
N THR A 97 29.55 -21.80 -27.91
CA THR A 97 28.19 -21.40 -28.27
C THR A 97 27.40 -21.17 -27.00
N ALA A 98 27.07 -19.91 -26.72
CA ALA A 98 26.32 -19.53 -25.54
C ALA A 98 25.07 -18.74 -25.92
N GLN A 99 23.99 -18.88 -25.15
CA GLN A 99 22.70 -18.28 -25.51
C GLN A 99 21.99 -17.62 -24.32
N ILE A 100 21.32 -16.52 -24.63
CA ILE A 100 20.33 -15.88 -23.75
C ILE A 100 18.98 -15.89 -24.45
N VAL A 101 17.96 -16.49 -23.83
CA VAL A 101 16.62 -16.65 -24.43
C VAL A 101 15.60 -15.69 -23.81
N PHE A 102 14.92 -14.94 -24.66
CA PHE A 102 13.80 -14.05 -24.31
C PHE A 102 12.50 -14.55 -24.97
N ASP A 103 11.72 -15.35 -24.26
CA ASP A 103 10.51 -16.01 -24.77
C ASP A 103 9.18 -15.30 -24.39
N SER A 104 9.27 -14.18 -23.67
CA SER A 104 8.15 -13.58 -22.95
C SER A 104 7.53 -12.34 -23.60
N LEU A 105 7.75 -12.11 -24.90
CA LEU A 105 7.23 -10.91 -25.57
C LEU A 105 5.70 -10.91 -25.72
N ASN A 106 5.03 -12.07 -25.51
CA ASN A 106 3.57 -12.29 -25.41
C ASN A 106 2.69 -11.83 -26.60
N LYS A 107 3.18 -10.95 -27.48
CA LYS A 107 2.56 -10.48 -28.71
C LYS A 107 3.53 -10.68 -29.86
N ASN A 108 3.00 -11.13 -31.00
CA ASN A 108 3.74 -11.05 -32.25
C ASN A 108 3.63 -9.60 -32.73
N ASN A 109 4.67 -8.81 -32.51
CA ASN A 109 4.73 -7.39 -32.84
C ASN A 109 5.97 -7.14 -33.69
N GLN A 110 5.92 -6.12 -34.54
CA GLN A 110 7.10 -5.63 -35.24
C GLN A 110 7.89 -4.71 -34.30
N TRP A 111 8.85 -5.29 -33.60
CA TRP A 111 9.74 -4.55 -32.72
C TRP A 111 10.92 -4.00 -33.55
N ASN A 112 11.10 -2.68 -33.52
CA ASN A 112 12.02 -2.00 -34.44
C ASN A 112 13.33 -1.57 -33.79
N TYR A 113 13.41 -1.55 -32.45
CA TYR A 113 14.57 -1.02 -31.73
C TYR A 113 14.93 -1.87 -30.51
N LEU A 114 16.23 -2.00 -30.25
CA LEU A 114 16.81 -2.58 -29.04
C LEU A 114 17.73 -1.55 -28.39
N LYS A 115 17.47 -1.19 -27.14
CA LYS A 115 18.36 -0.40 -26.30
C LYS A 115 19.06 -1.33 -25.31
N THR A 116 20.38 -1.23 -25.24
CA THR A 116 21.20 -1.96 -24.28
C THR A 116 21.97 -0.98 -23.39
N ASP A 117 22.11 -1.31 -22.11
CA ASP A 117 22.96 -0.61 -21.17
C ASP A 117 23.81 -1.65 -20.44
N LEU A 118 25.08 -1.72 -20.85
CA LEU A 118 26.05 -2.70 -20.39
C LEU A 118 27.14 -2.02 -19.57
N TYR A 119 27.69 -2.71 -18.58
CA TYR A 119 28.77 -2.20 -17.74
C TYR A 119 29.69 -3.32 -17.28
N ASN A 120 30.88 -2.96 -16.77
CA ASN A 120 31.90 -3.92 -16.31
C ASN A 120 32.30 -4.92 -17.40
N MET A 121 32.35 -4.46 -18.65
CA MET A 121 32.82 -5.30 -19.75
C MET A 121 34.33 -5.50 -19.62
N ASN A 122 34.80 -6.74 -19.80
CA ASN A 122 36.24 -7.02 -19.83
C ASN A 122 36.86 -6.82 -21.23
N CYS A 123 36.09 -6.30 -22.19
CA CYS A 123 36.46 -6.10 -23.58
C CYS A 123 35.70 -4.90 -24.18
N ASP A 124 36.20 -4.38 -25.31
CA ASP A 124 35.61 -3.20 -25.97
C ASP A 124 34.24 -3.51 -26.61
N SER A 125 34.04 -4.73 -27.09
CA SER A 125 32.77 -5.19 -27.64
C SER A 125 32.59 -6.71 -27.61
N ILE A 126 31.33 -7.15 -27.58
CA ILE A 126 30.90 -8.55 -27.70
C ILE A 126 30.02 -8.66 -28.94
N THR A 127 30.36 -9.60 -29.83
CA THR A 127 29.55 -9.89 -31.01
C THR A 127 28.42 -10.83 -30.61
N ALA A 128 27.18 -10.44 -30.89
CA ALA A 128 26.00 -11.25 -30.62
C ALA A 128 25.18 -11.41 -31.90
N GLN A 129 24.92 -12.66 -32.30
CA GLN A 129 23.95 -12.98 -33.34
C GLN A 129 22.57 -13.07 -32.69
N ILE A 130 21.69 -12.14 -33.05
CA ILE A 130 20.31 -12.12 -32.58
C ILE A 130 19.44 -12.88 -33.56
N VAL A 131 18.74 -13.91 -33.06
CA VAL A 131 17.77 -14.69 -33.81
C VAL A 131 16.36 -14.37 -33.33
N PHE A 132 15.49 -14.00 -34.26
CA PHE A 132 14.09 -13.65 -34.02
C PHE A 132 13.19 -14.86 -34.31
N TYR A 133 12.28 -15.16 -33.38
CA TYR A 133 11.34 -16.27 -33.56
C TYR A 133 9.88 -15.83 -33.37
N ASP A 134 8.98 -16.49 -34.09
CA ASP A 134 7.55 -16.36 -33.91
C ASP A 134 7.04 -17.14 -32.68
N ARG A 135 5.71 -17.23 -32.52
CA ARG A 135 5.11 -17.97 -31.40
C ARG A 135 5.37 -19.48 -31.47
N THR A 136 5.58 -20.02 -32.67
CA THR A 136 5.81 -21.45 -32.92
C THR A 136 7.28 -21.87 -32.89
N TRP A 137 8.21 -20.94 -32.61
CA TRP A 137 9.67 -21.15 -32.69
C TRP A 137 10.19 -21.30 -34.12
N GLN A 138 9.45 -20.78 -35.10
CA GLN A 138 9.96 -20.60 -36.45
C GLN A 138 10.84 -19.35 -36.50
N ASN A 139 12.03 -19.47 -37.05
CA ASN A 139 12.94 -18.35 -37.29
C ASN A 139 12.32 -17.40 -38.32
N VAL A 140 12.23 -16.12 -37.95
CA VAL A 140 11.65 -15.04 -38.78
C VAL A 140 12.68 -13.95 -39.11
N GLY A 141 13.94 -14.14 -38.73
CA GLY A 141 15.03 -13.24 -39.07
C GLY A 141 16.24 -13.40 -38.17
N GLU A 142 17.38 -12.91 -38.64
CA GLU A 142 18.64 -12.90 -37.92
C GLU A 142 19.37 -11.58 -38.13
N GLN A 143 20.10 -11.13 -37.12
CA GLN A 143 20.90 -9.92 -37.18
C GLN A 143 22.09 -9.99 -36.23
N GLU A 144 23.28 -9.69 -36.74
CA GLU A 144 24.47 -9.53 -35.93
C GLU A 144 24.54 -8.13 -35.31
N LEU A 145 24.82 -8.04 -34.01
CA LEU A 145 25.03 -6.79 -33.28
C LEU A 145 26.33 -6.82 -32.48
N ASN A 146 27.06 -5.71 -32.52
CA ASN A 146 28.21 -5.47 -31.65
C ASN A 146 27.77 -4.73 -30.40
N LEU A 147 27.72 -5.45 -29.28
CA LEU A 147 27.37 -4.93 -27.97
C LEU A 147 28.58 -4.21 -27.35
N MET A 148 28.41 -2.94 -26.99
CA MET A 148 29.47 -2.10 -26.41
C MET A 148 29.10 -1.68 -24.98
N GLU A 149 30.09 -1.28 -24.21
CA GLU A 149 29.87 -0.74 -22.87
C GLU A 149 29.09 0.59 -22.93
N GLY A 150 28.21 0.81 -21.96
CA GLY A 150 27.31 1.97 -21.87
C GLY A 150 25.99 1.80 -22.62
N GLU A 151 25.28 2.92 -22.81
CA GLU A 151 23.99 2.94 -23.49
C GLU A 151 24.13 2.92 -25.01
N ASN A 152 23.61 1.87 -25.64
CA ASN A 152 23.62 1.69 -27.09
C ASN A 152 22.20 1.46 -27.63
N LEU A 153 21.89 2.01 -28.81
CA LEU A 153 20.59 1.86 -29.47
C LEU A 153 20.79 1.26 -30.86
N TYR A 154 20.18 0.09 -31.07
CA TYR A 154 20.23 -0.65 -32.32
C TYR A 154 18.85 -0.64 -32.99
N GLN A 155 18.85 -0.55 -34.32
CA GLN A 155 17.66 -0.77 -35.13
C GLN A 155 17.59 -2.25 -35.49
N LEU A 156 16.43 -2.87 -35.27
CA LEU A 156 16.18 -4.27 -35.56
C LEU A 156 15.57 -4.41 -36.96
N ASN A 157 16.07 -5.39 -37.72
CA ASN A 157 15.67 -5.63 -39.12
C ASN A 157 14.65 -6.78 -39.27
N GLY A 158 14.15 -7.34 -38.16
CA GLY A 158 13.21 -8.46 -38.17
C GLY A 158 11.78 -8.08 -38.58
N GLU A 159 11.04 -9.04 -39.12
CA GLU A 159 9.57 -8.95 -39.25
C GLU A 159 8.90 -9.02 -37.87
N SER A 160 7.59 -9.27 -37.80
CA SER A 160 6.90 -9.44 -36.52
C SER A 160 7.40 -10.70 -35.80
N PHE A 161 7.96 -10.54 -34.60
CA PHE A 161 8.46 -11.63 -33.76
C PHE A 161 7.89 -11.59 -32.34
N SER A 162 7.99 -12.73 -31.64
CA SER A 162 7.51 -12.89 -30.26
C SER A 162 8.52 -13.52 -29.30
N LYS A 163 9.69 -13.95 -29.81
CA LYS A 163 10.82 -14.38 -29.00
C LYS A 163 12.13 -13.93 -29.63
N VAL A 164 13.16 -13.73 -28.80
CA VAL A 164 14.49 -13.29 -29.22
C VAL A 164 15.53 -14.16 -28.53
N VAL A 165 16.53 -14.61 -29.26
CA VAL A 165 17.69 -15.33 -28.72
C VAL A 165 18.95 -14.58 -29.08
N PHE A 166 19.78 -14.28 -28.09
CA PHE A 166 21.13 -13.77 -28.31
C PHE A 166 22.08 -14.95 -28.30
N CYS A 167 22.72 -15.21 -29.43
CA CYS A 167 23.75 -16.23 -29.59
C CYS A 167 25.12 -15.57 -29.57
N PHE A 168 26.01 -16.09 -28.74
CA PHE A 168 27.41 -15.67 -28.63
C PHE A 168 28.27 -16.82 -29.14
N GLU A 169 28.84 -16.65 -30.33
CA GLU A 169 29.70 -17.65 -30.96
C GLU A 169 31.17 -17.25 -30.83
N ASN A 170 32.00 -18.17 -30.35
CA ASN A 170 33.45 -17.97 -30.13
C ASN A 170 33.80 -16.79 -29.20
N GLU A 171 32.89 -16.42 -28.29
CA GLU A 171 33.07 -15.32 -27.32
C GLU A 171 33.40 -15.80 -25.90
N GLN A 172 33.98 -17.01 -25.77
CA GLN A 172 34.31 -17.63 -24.50
C GLN A 172 35.24 -16.76 -23.65
N GLY A 173 34.96 -16.66 -22.34
CA GLY A 173 35.75 -15.89 -21.38
C GLY A 173 35.45 -14.39 -21.34
N LYS A 174 34.57 -13.88 -22.21
CA LYS A 174 34.08 -12.50 -22.10
C LYS A 174 33.11 -12.36 -20.93
N GLU A 175 33.22 -11.24 -20.23
CA GLU A 175 32.43 -10.88 -19.06
C GLU A 175 31.71 -9.56 -19.30
N PHE A 176 30.47 -9.48 -18.86
CA PHE A 176 29.70 -8.23 -18.88
C PHE A 176 28.60 -8.25 -17.82
N SER A 177 28.16 -7.07 -17.39
CA SER A 177 26.97 -6.89 -16.58
C SER A 177 25.90 -6.13 -17.37
N ILE A 178 24.64 -6.52 -17.17
CA ILE A 178 23.50 -5.89 -17.83
C ILE A 178 22.82 -4.98 -16.82
N ASN A 179 22.77 -3.68 -17.10
CA ASN A 179 21.93 -2.77 -16.31
C ASN A 179 20.50 -2.76 -16.87
N LYS A 180 20.37 -2.74 -18.20
CA LYS A 180 19.07 -2.69 -18.87
C LYS A 180 19.11 -3.21 -20.30
N PHE A 181 18.18 -4.09 -20.65
CA PHE A 181 17.78 -4.36 -22.04
C PHE A 181 16.35 -3.91 -22.27
N GLU A 182 16.08 -3.22 -23.37
CA GLU A 182 14.73 -2.79 -23.73
C GLU A 182 14.48 -2.95 -25.23
N ILE A 183 13.38 -3.60 -25.60
CA ILE A 183 12.92 -3.73 -26.97
C ILE A 183 11.69 -2.84 -27.16
N SER A 184 11.60 -2.06 -28.24
CA SER A 184 10.45 -1.16 -28.51
C SER A 184 10.02 -1.13 -29.97
N THR A 185 8.74 -0.79 -30.19
CA THR A 185 8.18 -0.56 -31.53
C THR A 185 8.62 0.80 -32.08
N ASP A 186 8.69 1.82 -31.23
CA ASP A 186 9.06 3.17 -31.62
C ASP A 186 10.49 3.49 -31.19
N LYS A 187 11.13 4.44 -31.90
CA LYS A 187 12.45 4.93 -31.52
C LYS A 187 12.34 5.54 -30.14
N MET A 188 13.09 5.00 -29.18
CA MET A 188 13.11 5.54 -27.82
C MET A 188 13.58 6.99 -27.88
N LYS A 189 12.72 7.89 -27.39
CA LYS A 189 13.04 9.31 -27.33
C LYS A 189 14.00 9.56 -26.18
N ASP A 190 14.86 10.55 -26.38
CA ASP A 190 15.84 10.98 -25.40
C ASP A 190 15.15 11.59 -24.18
N ASP A 191 15.14 10.82 -23.09
CA ASP A 191 14.52 11.17 -21.81
C ASP A 191 15.37 12.16 -20.99
N GLU A 192 16.60 12.47 -21.40
CA GLU A 192 17.52 13.33 -20.61
C GLU A 192 16.94 14.71 -20.32
N LYS A 193 16.11 15.24 -21.25
CA LYS A 193 15.50 16.57 -21.12
C LYS A 193 14.24 16.57 -20.25
N LEU A 194 13.67 15.39 -19.95
CA LEU A 194 12.40 15.26 -19.23
C LEU A 194 12.42 15.92 -17.84
N PRO A 195 13.47 15.77 -16.99
CA PRO A 195 13.50 16.41 -15.68
C PRO A 195 13.52 17.94 -15.77
N ALA A 196 14.35 18.50 -16.64
CA ALA A 196 14.46 19.95 -16.82
C ALA A 196 13.15 20.57 -17.32
N VAL A 197 12.50 19.94 -18.31
CA VAL A 197 11.21 20.36 -18.85
C VAL A 197 10.09 20.22 -17.81
N SER A 198 10.13 19.18 -16.96
CA SER A 198 9.19 18.99 -15.85
C SER A 198 9.26 20.11 -14.82
N VAL A 199 10.46 20.56 -14.47
CA VAL A 199 10.65 21.70 -13.56
C VAL A 199 10.09 22.98 -14.17
N LEU A 200 10.38 23.23 -15.46
CA LEU A 200 9.87 24.41 -16.16
C LEU A 200 8.34 24.45 -16.18
N PHE A 201 7.67 23.37 -16.61
CA PHE A 201 6.20 23.33 -16.61
C PHE A 201 5.60 23.41 -15.20
N SER A 202 6.29 22.87 -14.19
CA SER A 202 5.87 23.01 -12.79
C SER A 202 5.87 24.48 -12.35
N ILE A 203 6.93 25.23 -12.68
CA ILE A 203 7.05 26.66 -12.38
C ILE A 203 5.97 27.45 -13.12
N ILE A 204 5.75 27.17 -14.41
CA ILE A 204 4.69 27.82 -15.21
C ILE A 204 3.32 27.56 -14.58
N CYS A 205 3.02 26.30 -14.21
CA CYS A 205 1.78 25.94 -13.55
C CYS A 205 1.61 26.69 -12.22
N MET A 206 2.67 26.80 -11.41
CA MET A 206 2.65 27.59 -10.18
C MET A 206 2.31 29.07 -10.49
N ILE A 207 2.98 29.70 -11.46
CA ILE A 207 2.71 31.10 -11.82
C ILE A 207 1.25 31.29 -12.24
N ILE A 208 0.73 30.46 -13.15
CA ILE A 208 -0.66 30.54 -13.65
C ILE A 208 -1.66 30.39 -12.50
N THR A 209 -1.54 29.32 -11.72
CA THR A 209 -2.47 29.04 -10.62
C THR A 209 -2.34 30.07 -9.48
N GLY A 210 -1.16 30.63 -9.27
CA GLY A 210 -0.93 31.76 -8.35
C GLY A 210 -1.63 33.04 -8.81
N ILE A 211 -1.58 33.36 -10.12
CA ILE A 211 -2.32 34.49 -10.71
C ILE A 211 -3.83 34.27 -10.57
N LEU A 212 -4.33 33.06 -10.88
CA LEU A 212 -5.75 32.72 -10.73
C LEU A 212 -6.22 32.87 -9.28
N TYR A 213 -5.42 32.41 -8.32
CA TYR A 213 -5.71 32.59 -6.90
C TYR A 213 -5.74 34.06 -6.49
N TRP A 214 -4.80 34.86 -6.99
CA TRP A 214 -4.77 36.31 -6.77
C TRP A 214 -5.99 37.01 -7.37
N LEU A 215 -6.40 36.68 -8.59
CA LEU A 215 -7.61 37.19 -9.24
C LEU A 215 -8.86 36.83 -8.43
N LYS A 216 -8.94 35.60 -7.92
CA LYS A 216 -10.04 35.16 -7.05
C LYS A 216 -10.12 35.97 -5.76
N ILE A 217 -8.99 36.31 -5.14
CA ILE A 217 -8.98 37.17 -3.95
C ILE A 217 -9.40 38.60 -4.30
N ARG A 218 -8.97 39.12 -5.45
CA ARG A 218 -9.19 40.52 -5.86
C ARG A 218 -10.61 40.78 -6.35
N TYR A 219 -11.22 39.84 -7.07
CA TYR A 219 -12.52 40.02 -7.74
C TYR A 219 -13.60 39.02 -7.28
N GLY A 220 -13.23 38.00 -6.50
CA GLY A 220 -14.17 36.97 -6.06
C GLY A 220 -15.07 37.44 -4.91
N ARG A 221 -16.38 37.23 -5.05
CA ARG A 221 -17.34 37.39 -3.94
C ARG A 221 -17.03 36.35 -2.84
N LYS A 222 -17.00 36.78 -1.57
CA LYS A 222 -16.90 35.88 -0.41
C LYS A 222 -18.19 35.08 -0.27
N GLY A 223 -18.25 33.91 -0.91
CA GLY A 223 -19.31 32.93 -0.68
C GLY A 223 -19.06 32.15 0.60
N ASN A 224 -20.09 31.98 1.44
CA ASN A 224 -20.10 31.01 2.53
C ASN A 224 -20.23 29.59 1.96
N TYR A 225 -19.16 29.05 1.40
CA TYR A 225 -19.13 27.69 0.85
C TYR A 225 -19.14 26.65 1.98
N LYS A 226 -20.21 25.86 2.06
CA LYS A 226 -20.38 24.81 3.06
C LYS A 226 -20.20 23.44 2.41
N TRP A 227 -18.95 23.03 2.26
CA TRP A 227 -18.55 21.73 1.70
C TRP A 227 -19.26 20.56 2.38
N GLY A 228 -19.70 19.58 1.59
CA GLY A 228 -20.32 18.35 2.09
C GLY A 228 -21.76 18.49 2.60
N ARG A 229 -22.38 19.68 2.59
CA ARG A 229 -23.77 19.85 3.07
C ARG A 229 -24.80 19.04 2.29
N GLY A 230 -24.67 18.96 0.96
CA GLY A 230 -25.58 18.15 0.15
C GLY A 230 -25.54 16.69 0.57
N LEU A 231 -24.34 16.12 0.67
CA LEU A 231 -24.11 14.76 1.11
C LEU A 231 -24.62 14.49 2.55
N GLN A 232 -24.33 15.38 3.50
CA GLN A 232 -24.86 15.28 4.86
C GLN A 232 -26.40 15.36 4.91
N SER A 233 -27.04 16.10 4.00
CA SER A 233 -28.51 16.22 3.96
C SER A 233 -29.14 14.88 3.59
N ILE A 234 -28.55 14.16 2.64
CA ILE A 234 -28.95 12.78 2.28
C ILE A 234 -28.80 11.87 3.50
N TYR A 235 -27.68 11.95 4.23
CA TYR A 235 -27.46 11.13 5.43
C TYR A 235 -28.44 11.44 6.56
N ILE A 236 -28.76 12.70 6.79
CA ILE A 236 -29.73 13.10 7.81
C ILE A 236 -31.12 12.55 7.47
N LEU A 237 -31.53 12.63 6.20
CA LEU A 237 -32.82 12.11 5.74
C LEU A 237 -32.92 10.60 6.02
N VAL A 238 -31.94 9.82 5.55
CA VAL A 238 -31.92 8.36 5.71
C VAL A 238 -31.79 7.97 7.19
N GLY A 239 -30.85 8.59 7.92
CA GLY A 239 -30.56 8.21 9.30
C GLY A 239 -31.67 8.56 10.28
N ASN A 240 -32.43 9.64 10.05
CA ASN A 240 -33.57 9.98 10.90
C ASN A 240 -34.75 9.02 10.70
N GLU A 241 -34.92 8.46 9.51
CA GLU A 241 -35.89 7.37 9.27
C GLU A 241 -35.48 6.10 10.01
N ILE A 242 -34.21 5.71 9.92
CA ILE A 242 -33.67 4.54 10.64
C ILE A 242 -33.80 4.72 12.15
N TRP A 243 -33.48 5.91 12.68
CA TRP A 243 -33.64 6.24 14.09
C TRP A 243 -35.08 6.02 14.57
N ARG A 244 -36.08 6.49 13.81
CA ARG A 244 -37.50 6.32 14.14
C ARG A 244 -37.88 4.85 14.30
N LYS A 245 -37.37 3.97 13.43
CA LYS A 245 -37.64 2.53 13.48
C LYS A 245 -36.91 1.82 14.61
N LEU A 246 -35.66 2.20 14.89
CA LEU A 246 -34.83 1.49 15.86
C LEU A 246 -34.90 2.03 17.28
N ARG A 247 -35.51 3.21 17.53
CA ARG A 247 -35.49 3.92 18.83
C ARG A 247 -35.81 3.06 20.06
N ASN A 248 -36.67 2.05 19.92
CA ASN A 248 -37.09 1.17 21.02
C ASN A 248 -36.15 -0.01 21.29
N VAL A 249 -35.16 -0.27 20.42
CA VAL A 249 -34.24 -1.42 20.61
C VAL A 249 -33.24 -1.14 21.74
N PRO A 250 -33.10 -2.02 22.74
CA PRO A 250 -32.22 -1.83 23.88
C PRO A 250 -30.76 -1.61 23.50
N GLU A 251 -30.05 -0.79 24.29
CA GLU A 251 -28.67 -0.42 24.00
C GLU A 251 -27.70 -1.60 24.05
N LYS A 252 -27.85 -2.48 25.05
CA LYS A 252 -27.03 -3.69 25.19
C LYS A 252 -27.14 -4.58 23.94
N MET A 253 -28.36 -4.80 23.46
CA MET A 253 -28.65 -5.59 22.27
C MET A 253 -28.03 -4.97 21.02
N ARG A 254 -28.19 -3.66 20.81
CA ARG A 254 -27.55 -2.96 19.67
C ARG A 254 -26.02 -3.08 19.69
N ASN A 255 -25.41 -2.98 20.88
CA ASN A 255 -23.96 -3.11 21.01
C ASN A 255 -23.51 -4.55 20.69
N PHE A 256 -24.20 -5.54 21.23
CA PHE A 256 -23.93 -6.95 20.96
C PHE A 256 -24.04 -7.27 19.47
N ILE A 257 -25.14 -6.85 18.81
CA ILE A 257 -25.34 -7.06 17.37
C ILE A 257 -24.26 -6.33 16.56
N SER A 258 -23.84 -5.13 16.97
CA SER A 258 -22.77 -4.39 16.26
C SER A 258 -21.44 -5.14 16.33
N ILE A 259 -21.07 -5.67 17.50
CA ILE A 259 -19.86 -6.49 17.68
C ILE A 259 -19.97 -7.76 16.83
N PHE A 260 -21.10 -8.45 16.87
CA PHE A 260 -21.36 -9.63 16.07
C PHE A 260 -21.22 -9.35 14.57
N LEU A 261 -21.82 -8.26 14.07
CA LEU A 261 -21.71 -7.87 12.66
C LEU A 261 -20.29 -7.54 12.24
N PHE A 262 -19.51 -6.84 13.08
CA PHE A 262 -18.08 -6.63 12.82
C PHE A 262 -17.31 -7.95 12.76
N SER A 263 -17.55 -8.87 13.70
CA SER A 263 -16.90 -10.19 13.72
C SER A 263 -17.26 -11.01 12.47
N VAL A 264 -18.54 -11.04 12.09
CA VAL A 264 -19.01 -11.71 10.86
C VAL A 264 -18.31 -11.11 9.64
N MET A 265 -18.20 -9.79 9.57
CA MET A 265 -17.52 -9.10 8.47
C MET A 265 -16.05 -9.55 8.34
N PHE A 266 -15.31 -9.62 9.45
CA PHE A 266 -13.91 -10.06 9.45
C PHE A 266 -13.75 -11.55 9.14
N ILE A 267 -14.58 -12.42 9.70
CA ILE A 267 -14.56 -13.86 9.41
C ILE A 267 -14.90 -14.11 7.93
N PHE A 268 -15.89 -13.40 7.40
CA PHE A 268 -16.28 -13.51 6.00
C PHE A 268 -15.14 -13.08 5.06
N LEU A 269 -14.42 -12.00 5.39
CA LEU A 269 -13.24 -11.58 4.63
C LEU A 269 -12.14 -12.65 4.63
N SER A 270 -11.85 -13.21 5.79
CA SER A 270 -10.90 -14.31 5.93
C SER A 270 -11.29 -15.49 5.05
N PHE A 271 -12.55 -15.91 5.09
CA PHE A 271 -13.08 -17.00 4.27
C PHE A 271 -12.95 -16.73 2.78
N ILE A 272 -13.38 -15.56 2.30
CA ILE A 272 -13.32 -15.19 0.88
C ILE A 272 -11.87 -15.15 0.36
N ASN A 273 -10.92 -14.72 1.21
CA ASN A 273 -9.49 -14.68 0.87
C ASN A 273 -8.86 -16.07 0.78
N VAL A 274 -9.18 -16.97 1.70
CA VAL A 274 -8.69 -18.36 1.70
C VAL A 274 -9.01 -19.09 0.40
N TYR A 275 -10.25 -18.98 -0.06
CA TYR A 275 -10.71 -19.68 -1.25
C TYR A 275 -10.42 -18.93 -2.56
N GLY A 276 -9.69 -17.80 -2.50
CA GLY A 276 -9.40 -16.97 -3.68
C GLY A 276 -10.65 -16.40 -4.35
N LEU A 277 -11.80 -16.42 -3.67
CA LEU A 277 -13.09 -16.04 -4.23
C LEU A 277 -13.17 -14.53 -4.47
N PHE A 278 -12.36 -13.73 -3.79
CA PHE A 278 -12.33 -12.28 -3.96
C PHE A 278 -12.03 -11.85 -5.41
N PHE A 279 -11.18 -12.61 -6.11
CA PHE A 279 -10.71 -12.27 -7.46
C PHE A 279 -11.65 -12.74 -8.57
N LYS A 280 -12.61 -13.61 -8.27
CA LYS A 280 -13.63 -14.04 -9.23
C LYS A 280 -14.71 -12.95 -9.33
N LYS A 281 -15.03 -12.52 -10.57
CA LYS A 281 -15.89 -11.35 -10.84
C LYS A 281 -17.29 -11.45 -10.20
N MET A 282 -17.94 -12.61 -10.29
CA MET A 282 -19.29 -12.82 -9.74
C MET A 282 -19.30 -12.79 -8.21
N THR A 283 -18.37 -13.50 -7.56
CA THR A 283 -18.25 -13.55 -6.10
C THR A 283 -17.83 -12.22 -5.49
N HIS A 284 -17.07 -11.40 -6.23
CA HIS A 284 -16.70 -10.06 -5.78
C HIS A 284 -17.93 -9.16 -5.53
N ALA A 285 -18.91 -9.15 -6.44
CA ALA A 285 -20.13 -8.35 -6.27
C ALA A 285 -20.94 -8.78 -5.04
N TYR A 286 -21.11 -10.10 -4.84
CA TYR A 286 -21.77 -10.63 -3.64
C TYR A 286 -21.00 -10.29 -2.36
N THR A 287 -19.67 -10.35 -2.42
CA THR A 287 -18.79 -9.96 -1.30
C THR A 287 -19.02 -8.51 -0.91
N MET A 288 -19.01 -7.59 -1.89
CA MET A 288 -19.30 -6.17 -1.66
C MET A 288 -20.70 -5.98 -1.04
N PHE A 289 -21.71 -6.66 -1.57
CA PHE A 289 -23.08 -6.55 -1.08
C PHE A 289 -23.19 -6.94 0.40
N VAL A 290 -22.60 -8.07 0.81
CA VAL A 290 -22.59 -8.52 2.21
C VAL A 290 -21.88 -7.51 3.10
N LEU A 291 -20.69 -7.05 2.71
CA LEU A 291 -19.89 -6.10 3.51
C LEU A 291 -20.58 -4.74 3.65
N ILE A 292 -21.18 -4.23 2.58
CA ILE A 292 -21.96 -2.98 2.59
C ILE A 292 -23.21 -3.14 3.46
N GLY A 293 -23.91 -4.27 3.35
CA GLY A 293 -25.04 -4.60 4.21
C GLY A 293 -24.66 -4.57 5.68
N CYS A 294 -23.57 -5.24 6.07
CA CYS A 294 -23.04 -5.21 7.43
C CYS A 294 -22.72 -3.78 7.88
N MET A 295 -22.02 -2.98 7.07
CA MET A 295 -21.67 -1.59 7.43
C MET A 295 -22.90 -0.70 7.63
N LEU A 296 -23.92 -0.80 6.76
CA LEU A 296 -25.15 -0.03 6.87
C LEU A 296 -25.97 -0.45 8.11
N LEU A 297 -26.01 -1.75 8.42
CA LEU A 297 -26.64 -2.25 9.64
C LEU A 297 -25.93 -1.76 10.90
N ILE A 298 -24.59 -1.82 10.92
CA ILE A 298 -23.77 -1.27 12.01
C ILE A 298 -24.02 0.23 12.18
N ALA A 299 -24.07 0.99 11.07
CA ALA A 299 -24.39 2.40 11.10
C ALA A 299 -25.78 2.62 11.73
N GLY A 300 -26.81 1.93 11.27
CA GLY A 300 -28.18 2.06 11.78
C GLY A 300 -28.30 1.76 13.28
N LEU A 301 -27.69 0.66 13.76
CA LEU A 301 -27.69 0.26 15.17
C LEU A 301 -27.04 1.31 16.09
N ASN A 302 -26.08 2.06 15.54
CA ASN A 302 -25.33 3.09 16.24
C ASN A 302 -25.99 4.48 16.23
N ILE A 303 -27.15 4.66 15.58
CA ILE A 303 -27.94 5.90 15.64
C ILE A 303 -28.75 5.94 16.95
N ARG A 304 -28.35 6.84 17.86
CA ARG A 304 -28.99 7.01 19.18
C ARG A 304 -29.96 8.17 19.24
N LYS A 305 -29.72 9.20 18.43
CA LYS A 305 -30.48 10.43 18.38
C LYS A 305 -30.61 10.89 16.93
N PRO A 306 -31.57 11.79 16.63
CA PRO A 306 -31.67 12.41 15.32
C PRO A 306 -30.33 13.00 14.89
N LEU A 307 -29.93 12.70 13.66
CA LEU A 307 -28.66 13.15 13.10
C LEU A 307 -28.71 14.65 12.83
N LYS A 308 -27.58 15.32 13.09
CA LYS A 308 -27.43 16.76 12.89
C LYS A 308 -26.23 17.04 12.00
N TYR A 309 -26.25 18.18 11.32
CA TYR A 309 -25.09 18.65 10.55
C TYR A 309 -23.83 18.70 11.41
N ARG A 310 -22.71 18.29 10.82
CA ARG A 310 -21.38 18.31 11.46
C ARG A 310 -20.44 19.20 10.66
N ASN A 311 -19.52 19.85 11.38
CA ASN A 311 -18.52 20.68 10.75
C ASN A 311 -17.46 19.81 10.07
N TRP A 312 -17.62 19.61 8.77
CA TRP A 312 -16.70 18.87 7.90
C TRP A 312 -15.71 19.80 7.17
N ASN A 313 -15.56 21.05 7.64
CA ASN A 313 -14.59 21.99 7.09
C ASN A 313 -13.18 21.73 7.64
N ASN A 314 -12.60 20.60 7.27
CA ASN A 314 -11.23 20.26 7.66
C ASN A 314 -10.51 19.51 6.52
N LEU A 315 -9.18 19.59 6.52
CA LEU A 315 -8.34 19.03 5.46
C LEU A 315 -8.63 17.56 5.17
N LEU A 316 -8.76 16.74 6.22
CA LEU A 316 -8.97 15.30 6.08
C LEU A 316 -10.27 15.02 5.32
N VAL A 317 -11.37 15.61 5.77
CA VAL A 317 -12.69 15.36 5.17
C VAL A 317 -12.79 15.94 3.76
N ILE A 318 -12.21 17.13 3.53
CA ILE A 318 -12.19 17.73 2.19
C ILE A 318 -11.40 16.85 1.23
N SER A 319 -10.21 16.41 1.64
CA SER A 319 -9.36 15.55 0.80
C SER A 319 -10.03 14.20 0.53
N TRP A 320 -10.68 13.61 1.54
CA TRP A 320 -11.46 12.39 1.39
C TRP A 320 -12.63 12.58 0.41
N ILE A 321 -13.45 13.63 0.53
CA ILE A 321 -14.56 13.87 -0.41
C ILE A 321 -14.01 14.06 -1.84
N VAL A 322 -12.97 14.88 -2.02
CA VAL A 322 -12.39 15.15 -3.34
C VAL A 322 -11.82 13.86 -3.95
N LEU A 323 -11.09 13.06 -3.16
CA LEU A 323 -10.56 11.76 -3.56
C LEU A 323 -11.67 10.86 -4.12
N TRP A 324 -12.77 10.73 -3.37
CA TRP A 324 -13.83 9.80 -3.74
C TRP A 324 -14.76 10.31 -4.85
N VAL A 325 -14.86 11.64 -5.01
CA VAL A 325 -15.52 12.24 -6.17
C VAL A 325 -14.68 12.04 -7.44
N LEU A 326 -13.36 12.21 -7.38
CA LEU A 326 -12.49 11.97 -8.54
C LEU A 326 -12.50 10.51 -9.00
N THR A 327 -12.53 9.56 -8.06
CA THR A 327 -12.72 8.12 -8.40
C THR A 327 -14.06 7.88 -9.08
N CYS A 328 -15.17 8.47 -8.59
CA CYS A 328 -16.47 8.36 -9.27
C CYS A 328 -16.44 8.94 -10.70
N ILE A 329 -15.78 10.10 -10.88
CA ILE A 329 -15.62 10.72 -12.21
C ILE A 329 -14.81 9.80 -13.13
N SER A 330 -13.69 9.24 -12.65
CA SER A 330 -12.90 8.27 -13.41
C SER A 330 -13.74 7.04 -13.80
N ASP A 331 -14.52 6.48 -12.87
CA ASP A 331 -15.36 5.30 -13.16
C ASP A 331 -16.43 5.59 -14.21
N PHE A 332 -16.95 6.83 -14.24
CA PHE A 332 -17.89 7.28 -15.25
C PHE A 332 -17.24 7.42 -16.64
N ILE A 333 -15.99 7.91 -16.71
CA ILE A 333 -15.26 8.14 -17.97
C ILE A 333 -14.63 6.84 -18.50
N VAL A 334 -14.10 6.00 -17.61
CA VAL A 334 -13.29 4.82 -17.94
C VAL A 334 -13.88 3.59 -17.25
N THR A 335 -14.45 2.68 -18.05
CA THR A 335 -15.01 1.42 -17.53
C THR A 335 -13.91 0.52 -16.96
N LYS A 336 -13.94 0.28 -15.65
CA LYS A 336 -13.01 -0.63 -14.98
C LYS A 336 -13.41 -2.07 -15.27
N LYS A 337 -12.52 -2.83 -15.92
CA LYS A 337 -12.68 -4.28 -16.14
C LYS A 337 -12.25 -5.09 -14.91
N SER A 338 -11.44 -4.49 -14.04
CA SER A 338 -11.09 -5.08 -12.76
C SER A 338 -12.25 -4.98 -11.76
N ALA A 339 -12.72 -6.12 -11.27
CA ALA A 339 -13.88 -6.18 -10.38
C ALA A 339 -13.68 -5.35 -9.09
N TYR A 340 -12.48 -5.33 -8.51
CA TYR A 340 -12.19 -4.67 -7.22
C TYR A 340 -11.90 -3.17 -7.28
N PHE A 341 -11.85 -2.56 -8.47
CA PHE A 341 -11.72 -1.10 -8.61
C PHE A 341 -12.94 -0.45 -9.26
N SER A 342 -14.00 -1.22 -9.54
CA SER A 342 -15.22 -0.68 -10.13
C SER A 342 -16.15 -0.12 -9.04
N PHE A 343 -16.74 1.05 -9.26
CA PHE A 343 -17.75 1.69 -8.41
C PHE A 343 -17.30 1.99 -6.98
N TYR A 344 -16.00 1.95 -6.73
CA TYR A 344 -15.47 2.00 -5.39
C TYR A 344 -15.67 3.38 -4.74
N GLY A 345 -15.55 4.46 -5.52
CA GLY A 345 -15.84 5.82 -5.04
C GLY A 345 -17.28 5.97 -4.51
N TYR A 346 -18.24 5.29 -5.12
CA TYR A 346 -19.65 5.30 -4.69
C TYR A 346 -19.80 4.59 -3.35
N PHE A 347 -19.16 3.43 -3.16
CA PHE A 347 -19.23 2.68 -1.90
C PHE A 347 -18.59 3.44 -0.73
N ILE A 348 -17.48 4.13 -0.98
CA ILE A 348 -16.84 4.92 0.06
C ILE A 348 -17.63 6.19 0.37
N LEU A 349 -18.14 6.89 -0.65
CA LEU A 349 -18.98 8.07 -0.42
C LEU A 349 -20.22 7.68 0.37
N PHE A 350 -21.05 6.76 -0.13
CA PHE A 350 -22.39 6.52 0.41
C PHE A 350 -22.41 5.62 1.67
N PRO A 351 -22.23 4.28 1.60
CA PRO A 351 -22.19 3.44 2.79
C PRO A 351 -21.17 3.85 3.86
N THR A 352 -19.90 4.00 3.47
CA THR A 352 -18.83 4.28 4.42
C THR A 352 -18.93 5.71 4.96
N GLY A 353 -19.21 6.69 4.09
CA GLY A 353 -19.44 8.06 4.52
C GLY A 353 -20.67 8.23 5.42
N PHE A 354 -21.74 7.45 5.20
CA PHE A 354 -22.88 7.40 6.11
C PHE A 354 -22.49 6.85 7.48
N LEU A 355 -21.74 5.74 7.53
CA LEU A 355 -21.21 5.19 8.78
C LEU A 355 -20.33 6.22 9.52
N PHE A 356 -19.45 6.93 8.82
CA PHE A 356 -18.62 7.99 9.41
C PHE A 356 -19.47 9.14 9.95
N PHE A 357 -20.51 9.54 9.22
CA PHE A 357 -21.41 10.59 9.66
C PHE A 357 -22.21 10.20 10.91
N VAL A 358 -22.64 8.93 11.01
CA VAL A 358 -23.25 8.38 12.22
C VAL A 358 -22.25 8.37 13.38
N TRP A 359 -21.01 7.90 13.15
CA TRP A 359 -19.95 7.90 14.17
C TRP A 359 -19.70 9.32 14.72
N ASN A 360 -19.58 10.31 13.83
CA ASN A 360 -19.40 11.72 14.18
C ASN A 360 -20.57 12.31 14.97
N ASN A 361 -21.74 11.69 14.89
CA ASN A 361 -22.94 12.13 15.60
C ASN A 361 -23.11 11.51 16.99
N GLN A 362 -22.26 10.56 17.39
CA GLN A 362 -22.28 9.95 18.72
C GLN A 362 -21.77 10.92 19.80
N GLU A 363 -22.29 10.77 21.02
CA GLU A 363 -21.81 11.51 22.20
C GLU A 363 -20.49 10.94 22.69
N ASN A 364 -20.46 9.61 22.90
CA ASN A 364 -19.24 8.87 23.19
C ASN A 364 -18.72 8.18 21.91
N ARG A 365 -17.73 8.81 21.26
CA ARG A 365 -17.12 8.34 20.01
C ARG A 365 -16.26 7.08 20.21
N GLU A 366 -15.73 6.88 21.41
CA GLU A 366 -14.88 5.73 21.74
C GLU A 366 -15.69 4.43 21.81
N LYS A 367 -17.01 4.53 21.96
CA LYS A 367 -17.88 3.36 22.06
C LYS A 367 -17.86 2.49 20.79
N MET A 368 -17.95 3.09 19.60
CA MET A 368 -17.88 2.31 18.35
C MET A 368 -16.45 1.83 18.07
N LEU A 369 -15.43 2.56 18.56
CA LEU A 369 -14.04 2.10 18.54
C LEU A 369 -13.87 0.84 19.40
N TRP A 370 -14.43 0.84 20.60
CA TRP A 370 -14.45 -0.32 21.48
C TRP A 370 -15.18 -1.52 20.86
N GLN A 371 -16.32 -1.30 20.18
CA GLN A 371 -17.02 -2.38 19.45
C GLN A 371 -16.14 -3.00 18.36
N LEU A 372 -15.44 -2.18 17.60
CA LEU A 372 -14.49 -2.61 16.57
C LEU A 372 -13.34 -3.43 17.17
N LEU A 373 -12.75 -2.97 18.27
CA LEU A 373 -11.65 -3.67 18.96
C LEU A 373 -12.09 -5.02 19.52
N LYS A 374 -13.27 -5.10 20.15
CA LYS A 374 -13.79 -6.37 20.67
C LYS A 374 -14.08 -7.38 19.56
N ALA A 375 -14.55 -6.92 18.40
CA ALA A 375 -14.68 -7.80 17.24
C ALA A 375 -13.33 -8.33 16.73
N LEU A 376 -12.29 -7.48 16.70
CA LEU A 376 -10.93 -7.90 16.34
C LEU A 376 -10.36 -8.92 17.33
N GLU A 377 -10.55 -8.72 18.64
CA GLU A 377 -10.14 -9.69 19.67
C GLU A 377 -10.85 -11.04 19.51
N ILE A 378 -12.17 -11.04 19.31
CA ILE A 378 -12.96 -12.27 19.11
C ILE A 378 -12.44 -13.01 17.88
N THR A 379 -12.28 -12.31 16.76
CA THR A 379 -11.80 -12.92 15.51
C THR A 379 -10.34 -13.39 15.59
N PHE A 380 -9.51 -12.72 16.39
CA PHE A 380 -8.15 -13.17 16.65
C PHE A 380 -8.12 -14.49 17.41
N VAL A 381 -8.93 -14.64 18.47
CA VAL A 381 -9.02 -15.92 19.19
C VAL A 381 -9.47 -17.04 18.26
N LEU A 382 -10.49 -16.80 17.44
CA LEU A 382 -10.96 -17.77 16.44
C LEU A 382 -9.85 -18.11 15.43
N CYS A 383 -9.06 -17.13 14.99
CA CYS A 383 -7.89 -17.35 14.15
C CYS A 383 -6.85 -18.25 14.82
N VAL A 384 -6.52 -18.01 16.09
CA VAL A 384 -5.53 -18.81 16.82
C VAL A 384 -6.02 -20.25 16.97
N VAL A 385 -7.28 -20.44 17.36
CA VAL A 385 -7.90 -21.78 17.44
C VAL A 385 -7.86 -22.45 16.07
N TYR A 386 -8.20 -21.72 15.01
CA TYR A 386 -8.17 -22.25 13.65
C TYR A 386 -6.75 -22.69 13.23
N CYS A 387 -5.74 -21.88 13.55
CA CYS A 387 -4.34 -22.21 13.29
C CYS A 387 -3.93 -23.51 13.99
N LEU A 388 -4.22 -23.62 15.29
CA LEU A 388 -3.84 -24.79 16.09
C LEU A 388 -4.57 -26.07 15.65
N MET A 389 -5.86 -25.98 15.34
CA MET A 389 -6.68 -27.15 15.02
C MET A 389 -6.56 -27.60 13.56
N PHE A 390 -6.37 -26.67 12.61
CA PHE A 390 -6.53 -27.02 11.19
C PHE A 390 -5.30 -26.72 10.33
N ARG A 391 -4.35 -25.88 10.78
CA ARG A 391 -3.24 -25.42 9.94
C ARG A 391 -1.90 -25.80 10.56
N PRO A 392 -1.41 -27.03 10.31
CA PRO A 392 -0.10 -27.42 10.78
C PRO A 392 1.01 -26.56 10.17
N GLU A 393 2.11 -26.39 10.89
CA GLU A 393 3.35 -25.88 10.30
C GLU A 393 3.87 -26.87 9.25
N THR A 394 4.28 -26.36 8.09
CA THR A 394 4.86 -27.18 7.01
C THR A 394 6.33 -26.82 6.86
N ASP A 395 7.20 -27.82 6.95
CA ASP A 395 8.65 -27.63 6.85
C ASP A 395 9.06 -27.02 5.51
N GLY A 396 10.01 -26.08 5.55
CA GLY A 396 10.49 -25.35 4.36
C GLY A 396 9.57 -24.23 3.87
N TYR A 397 8.36 -24.08 4.41
CA TYR A 397 7.40 -23.06 4.00
C TYR A 397 7.19 -21.97 5.07
N ARG A 398 6.91 -20.75 4.60
CA ARG A 398 6.52 -19.64 5.48
C ARG A 398 5.11 -19.89 6.01
N TYR A 399 4.90 -19.68 7.30
CA TYR A 399 3.60 -19.93 7.90
C TYR A 399 2.57 -18.89 7.43
N LYS A 400 1.41 -19.38 6.97
CA LYS A 400 0.37 -18.56 6.31
C LYS A 400 -0.87 -18.35 7.19
N GLY A 401 -0.96 -19.08 8.30
CA GLY A 401 -2.13 -19.09 9.17
C GLY A 401 -3.41 -19.40 8.39
N PHE A 402 -4.44 -18.59 8.59
CA PHE A 402 -5.70 -18.67 7.85
C PHE A 402 -5.69 -17.90 6.52
N TYR A 403 -4.56 -17.41 6.03
CA TYR A 403 -4.46 -16.86 4.66
C TYR A 403 -3.75 -17.84 3.73
N THR A 404 -3.79 -17.56 2.43
CA THR A 404 -3.04 -18.27 1.38
C THR A 404 -1.65 -17.68 1.14
N ASN A 405 -1.34 -16.52 1.73
CA ASN A 405 -0.08 -15.83 1.59
C ASN A 405 0.43 -15.35 2.97
N PRO A 406 1.70 -15.56 3.30
CA PRO A 406 2.26 -15.16 4.60
C PRO A 406 2.28 -13.64 4.80
N ASN A 407 2.38 -12.84 3.74
CA ASN A 407 2.42 -11.38 3.85
C ASN A 407 1.09 -10.81 4.41
N PRO A 408 -0.10 -11.08 3.81
CA PRO A 408 -1.38 -10.68 4.39
C PRO A 408 -1.64 -11.18 5.82
N PHE A 409 -1.17 -12.38 6.16
CA PHE A 409 -1.27 -12.85 7.53
C PHE A 409 -0.39 -12.03 8.48
N GLY A 410 0.84 -11.71 8.06
CA GLY A 410 1.73 -10.80 8.79
C GLY A 410 1.12 -9.41 8.99
N LEU A 411 0.44 -8.85 7.97
CA LEU A 411 -0.29 -7.59 8.08
C LEU A 411 -1.37 -7.63 9.16
N TYR A 412 -2.15 -8.71 9.18
CA TYR A 412 -3.17 -8.92 10.19
C TYR A 412 -2.54 -9.01 11.59
N MET A 413 -1.41 -9.73 11.74
CA MET A 413 -0.67 -9.79 13.01
C MET A 413 -0.17 -8.40 13.45
N ALA A 414 0.34 -7.56 12.54
CA ALA A 414 0.76 -6.20 12.86
C ALA A 414 -0.40 -5.35 13.41
N VAL A 415 -1.60 -5.46 12.83
CA VAL A 415 -2.81 -4.82 13.36
C VAL A 415 -3.12 -5.31 14.78
N MET A 416 -3.08 -6.63 14.99
CA MET A 416 -3.41 -7.22 16.30
C MET A 416 -2.39 -6.84 17.38
N ILE A 417 -1.10 -6.77 17.04
CA ILE A 417 -0.08 -6.22 17.95
C ILE A 417 -0.44 -4.78 18.35
N GLY A 418 -0.83 -3.94 17.38
CA GLY A 418 -1.30 -2.58 17.65
C GLY A 418 -2.51 -2.52 18.57
N VAL A 419 -3.48 -3.42 18.38
CA VAL A 419 -4.67 -3.57 19.25
C VAL A 419 -4.26 -3.95 20.67
N PHE A 420 -3.44 -4.99 20.85
CA PHE A 420 -3.01 -5.44 22.18
C PHE A 420 -2.15 -4.40 22.91
N LEU A 421 -1.27 -3.68 22.21
CA LEU A 421 -0.53 -2.55 22.79
C LEU A 421 -1.46 -1.45 23.31
N CYS A 422 -2.61 -1.22 22.64
CA CYS A 422 -3.59 -0.22 23.07
C CYS A 422 -4.47 -0.69 24.22
N GLU A 423 -4.82 -1.98 24.28
CA GLU A 423 -5.51 -2.56 25.45
C GLU A 423 -4.59 -2.54 26.68
N ILE A 424 -3.30 -2.84 26.52
CA ILE A 424 -2.31 -2.70 27.60
C ILE A 424 -2.17 -1.23 28.04
N ASP A 425 -2.13 -0.30 27.08
CA ASP A 425 -2.07 1.14 27.36
C ASP A 425 -3.22 1.61 28.26
N TYR A 426 -4.43 1.09 28.05
CA TYR A 426 -5.57 1.40 28.90
C TYR A 426 -5.31 1.09 30.39
N TYR A 427 -4.70 -0.06 30.68
CA TYR A 427 -4.37 -0.44 32.06
C TYR A 427 -3.14 0.29 32.62
N ILE A 428 -2.20 0.71 31.77
CA ILE A 428 -1.07 1.56 32.17
C ILE A 428 -1.57 2.94 32.66
N LYS A 429 -2.57 3.51 32.00
CA LYS A 429 -3.15 4.82 32.35
C LYS A 429 -4.01 4.80 33.62
N CYS A 430 -4.47 3.62 34.06
CA CYS A 430 -5.19 3.48 35.32
C CYS A 430 -4.31 3.91 36.51
N LYS A 431 -4.94 4.41 37.59
CA LYS A 431 -4.23 4.83 38.81
C LYS A 431 -3.31 3.72 39.32
N GLU A 432 -3.85 2.50 39.41
CA GLU A 432 -3.14 1.28 39.79
C GLU A 432 -3.02 0.34 38.60
N VAL A 433 -1.82 -0.21 38.42
CA VAL A 433 -1.55 -1.23 37.40
C VAL A 433 -2.02 -2.57 37.93
N LYS A 434 -3.07 -3.12 37.32
CA LYS A 434 -3.61 -4.44 37.69
C LYS A 434 -2.98 -5.50 36.78
N ILE A 435 -1.88 -6.12 37.22
CA ILE A 435 -1.10 -7.11 36.44
C ILE A 435 -1.98 -8.24 35.90
N LEU A 436 -2.88 -8.79 36.73
CA LEU A 436 -3.83 -9.84 36.31
C LEU A 436 -4.75 -9.41 35.14
N LYS A 437 -4.99 -8.11 34.97
CA LYS A 437 -5.76 -7.59 33.83
C LYS A 437 -4.91 -7.33 32.59
N ILE A 438 -3.60 -7.14 32.76
CA ILE A 438 -2.64 -6.97 31.65
C ILE A 438 -2.27 -8.32 31.05
N LEU A 439 -2.18 -9.36 31.88
CA LEU A 439 -1.71 -10.69 31.50
C LEU A 439 -2.41 -11.28 30.25
N PRO A 440 -3.75 -11.25 30.11
CA PRO A 440 -4.41 -11.77 28.90
C PRO A 440 -3.98 -11.04 27.62
N TYR A 441 -3.80 -9.72 27.70
CA TYR A 441 -3.35 -8.92 26.55
C TYR A 441 -1.86 -9.08 26.27
N ALA A 442 -1.04 -9.36 27.29
CA ALA A 442 0.35 -9.76 27.11
C ALA A 442 0.45 -11.12 26.40
N ILE A 443 -0.37 -12.10 26.77
CA ILE A 443 -0.47 -13.40 26.08
C ILE A 443 -0.93 -13.20 24.63
N GLY A 444 -1.95 -12.37 24.40
CA GLY A 444 -2.42 -12.01 23.05
C GLY A 444 -1.32 -11.36 22.21
N LEU A 445 -0.59 -10.39 22.79
CA LEU A 445 0.55 -9.72 22.17
C LEU A 445 1.67 -10.71 21.80
N THR A 446 2.03 -11.60 22.72
CA THR A 446 3.02 -12.67 22.48
C THR A 446 2.56 -13.61 21.37
N THR A 447 1.28 -14.00 21.37
CA THR A 447 0.70 -14.87 20.34
C THR A 447 0.77 -14.22 18.95
N ALA A 448 0.38 -12.94 18.85
CA ALA A 448 0.45 -12.20 17.59
C ALA A 448 1.89 -12.02 17.10
N PHE A 449 2.83 -11.75 18.02
CA PHE A 449 4.25 -11.63 17.70
C PHE A 449 4.88 -12.96 17.25
N PHE A 450 4.50 -14.07 17.88
CA PHE A 450 4.92 -15.42 17.47
C PHE A 450 4.50 -15.71 16.02
N PHE A 451 3.23 -15.51 15.69
CA PHE A 451 2.73 -15.73 14.33
C PHE A 451 3.36 -14.77 13.31
N LEU A 452 3.57 -13.49 13.68
CA LEU A 452 4.29 -12.53 12.83
C LEU A 452 5.69 -13.05 12.48
N LYS A 453 6.45 -13.54 13.47
CA LYS A 453 7.78 -14.12 13.25
C LYS A 453 7.72 -15.33 12.30
N LYS A 454 6.72 -16.20 12.46
CA LYS A 454 6.50 -17.37 11.60
C LYS A 454 6.15 -17.02 10.16
N THR A 455 5.52 -15.87 9.91
CA THR A 455 5.26 -15.38 8.55
C THR A 455 6.52 -14.97 7.79
N GLN A 456 7.57 -14.58 8.52
CA GLN A 456 8.79 -13.99 7.95
C GLN A 456 8.52 -12.77 7.02
N SER A 457 7.41 -12.05 7.26
CA SER A 457 7.07 -10.86 6.48
C SER A 457 7.93 -9.67 6.94
N THR A 458 8.86 -9.24 6.08
CA THR A 458 9.74 -8.10 6.35
C THR A 458 8.97 -6.78 6.45
N THR A 459 7.97 -6.60 5.59
CA THR A 459 7.14 -5.40 5.55
C THR A 459 6.37 -5.27 6.86
N ALA A 460 5.61 -6.31 7.24
CA ALA A 460 4.79 -6.32 8.45
C ALA A 460 5.62 -6.10 9.71
N THR A 461 6.80 -6.70 9.75
CA THR A 461 7.74 -6.54 10.87
C THR A 461 8.24 -5.11 10.97
N LEU A 462 8.69 -4.50 9.86
CA LEU A 462 9.18 -3.12 9.87
C LEU A 462 8.06 -2.13 10.21
N ALA A 463 6.88 -2.32 9.64
CA ALA A 463 5.72 -1.48 9.86
C ALA A 463 5.30 -1.46 11.33
N ILE A 464 5.22 -2.62 11.99
CA ILE A 464 4.86 -2.69 13.40
C ILE A 464 5.97 -2.22 14.33
N LEU A 465 7.25 -2.38 13.96
CA LEU A 465 8.36 -1.78 14.71
C LEU A 465 8.22 -0.26 14.76
N CYS A 466 7.94 0.40 13.63
CA CYS A 466 7.68 1.84 13.60
C CYS A 466 6.43 2.23 14.42
N GLY A 467 5.36 1.42 14.36
CA GLY A 467 4.16 1.63 15.18
C GLY A 467 4.45 1.51 16.69
N ALA A 468 5.20 0.49 17.11
CA ALA A 468 5.62 0.28 18.49
C ALA A 468 6.57 1.38 18.99
N LEU A 469 7.47 1.89 18.13
CA LEU A 469 8.30 3.05 18.44
C LEU A 469 7.44 4.29 18.71
N CYS A 470 6.41 4.55 17.89
CA CYS A 470 5.47 5.66 18.13
C CYS A 470 4.75 5.51 19.48
N TRP A 471 4.36 4.30 19.85
CA TRP A 471 3.78 4.00 21.17
C TRP A 471 4.80 4.25 22.30
N GLY A 472 6.03 3.76 22.17
CA GLY A 472 7.09 3.95 23.17
C GLY A 472 7.47 5.42 23.38
N ILE A 473 7.62 6.19 22.30
CA ILE A 473 7.88 7.64 22.36
C ILE A 473 6.76 8.36 23.13
N GLU A 474 5.49 8.02 22.88
CA GLU A 474 4.38 8.62 23.64
C GLU A 474 4.46 8.30 25.15
N LYS A 475 4.89 7.10 25.52
CA LYS A 475 5.08 6.72 26.94
C LYS A 475 6.19 7.51 27.62
N ILE A 476 7.30 7.74 26.91
CA ILE A 476 8.41 8.58 27.38
C ILE A 476 7.89 10.01 27.61
N LEU A 477 7.21 10.58 26.61
CA LEU A 477 6.69 11.95 26.68
C LEU A 477 5.66 12.15 27.80
N LYS A 478 4.82 11.14 28.08
CA LYS A 478 3.82 11.18 29.16
C LYS A 478 4.33 10.68 30.52
N ARG A 479 5.63 10.37 30.65
CA ARG A 479 6.28 9.90 31.89
C ARG A 479 5.67 8.64 32.49
N HIS A 480 5.09 7.75 31.67
CA HIS A 480 4.48 6.49 32.11
C HIS A 480 5.49 5.31 32.19
N MET A 481 6.80 5.58 32.05
CA MET A 481 7.85 4.58 31.86
C MET A 481 7.88 3.46 32.90
N LYS A 482 7.72 3.76 34.19
CA LYS A 482 7.71 2.72 35.24
C LYS A 482 6.60 1.69 35.02
N LYS A 483 5.40 2.14 34.68
CA LYS A 483 4.23 1.28 34.41
C LYS A 483 4.39 0.53 33.08
N THR A 484 4.96 1.19 32.08
CA THR A 484 5.33 0.58 30.80
C THR A 484 6.31 -0.58 30.99
N MET A 485 7.31 -0.44 31.87
CA MET A 485 8.27 -1.51 32.15
C MET A 485 7.60 -2.75 32.75
N ILE A 486 6.58 -2.59 33.60
CA ILE A 486 5.81 -3.73 34.13
C ILE A 486 5.11 -4.47 32.98
N ALA A 487 4.49 -3.75 32.04
CA ALA A 487 3.86 -4.37 30.88
C ALA A 487 4.87 -5.09 29.96
N VAL A 488 6.05 -4.49 29.75
CA VAL A 488 7.14 -5.11 28.99
C VAL A 488 7.63 -6.39 29.69
N MET A 489 7.81 -6.36 31.02
CA MET A 489 8.15 -7.57 31.79
C MET A 489 7.09 -8.65 31.66
N CYS A 490 5.79 -8.31 31.68
CA CYS A 490 4.71 -9.29 31.45
C CYS A 490 4.85 -9.95 30.08
N PHE A 491 5.15 -9.18 29.03
CA PHE A 491 5.40 -9.71 27.69
C PHE A 491 6.62 -10.64 27.66
N VAL A 492 7.75 -10.23 28.26
CA VAL A 492 8.98 -11.04 28.32
C VAL A 492 8.75 -12.36 29.07
N ILE A 493 8.07 -12.32 30.22
CA ILE A 493 7.73 -13.51 31.00
C ILE A 493 6.80 -14.44 30.22
N CYS A 494 5.81 -13.90 29.50
CA CYS A 494 4.91 -14.70 28.67
C CYS A 494 5.58 -15.27 27.42
N TYR A 495 6.65 -14.64 26.93
CA TYR A 495 7.24 -14.94 25.62
C TYR A 495 7.60 -16.41 25.43
N ILE A 496 8.42 -16.96 26.33
CA ILE A 496 8.91 -18.33 26.26
C ILE A 496 7.75 -19.35 26.38
N PRO A 497 6.96 -19.37 27.46
CA PRO A 497 5.94 -20.40 27.65
C PRO A 497 4.85 -20.37 26.56
N VAL A 498 4.39 -19.18 26.16
CA VAL A 498 3.38 -19.06 25.11
C VAL A 498 3.95 -19.47 23.76
N SER A 499 5.17 -19.07 23.41
CA SER A 499 5.78 -19.46 22.13
C SER A 499 6.04 -20.97 22.05
N MET A 500 6.49 -21.60 23.14
CA MET A 500 6.66 -23.05 23.20
C MET A 500 5.33 -23.78 23.05
N GLY A 501 4.28 -23.34 23.75
CA GLY A 501 2.95 -23.92 23.65
C GLY A 501 2.34 -23.76 22.25
N LEU A 502 2.51 -22.59 21.63
CA LEU A 502 2.06 -22.35 20.25
C LEU A 502 2.85 -23.18 19.24
N GLN A 503 4.18 -23.27 19.39
CA GLN A 503 5.02 -24.09 18.52
C GLN A 503 4.61 -25.56 18.58
N TRP A 504 4.49 -26.10 19.79
CA TRP A 504 4.01 -27.47 19.97
C TRP A 504 2.61 -27.64 19.39
N GLY A 505 1.73 -26.65 19.60
CA GLY A 505 0.35 -26.70 19.15
C GLY A 505 0.20 -26.73 17.62
N ILE A 506 0.89 -25.85 16.90
CA ILE A 506 0.84 -25.83 15.42
C ILE A 506 1.52 -27.04 14.79
N THR A 507 2.42 -27.74 15.50
CA THR A 507 3.05 -28.95 14.97
C THR A 507 2.20 -30.19 15.25
N ASN A 508 1.59 -30.30 16.44
CA ASN A 508 1.05 -31.59 16.91
C ASN A 508 -0.49 -31.66 16.99
N ILE A 509 -1.19 -30.55 17.28
CA ILE A 509 -2.64 -30.62 17.63
C ILE A 509 -3.47 -31.10 16.43
N SER A 510 -3.26 -30.50 15.26
CA SER A 510 -4.04 -30.85 14.06
C SER A 510 -3.82 -32.29 13.60
N GLU A 511 -2.61 -32.83 13.79
CA GLU A 511 -2.26 -34.21 13.50
C GLU A 511 -2.93 -35.17 14.50
N ALA A 512 -2.82 -34.87 15.79
CA ALA A 512 -3.40 -35.68 16.86
C ALA A 512 -4.93 -35.80 16.77
N ILE A 513 -5.62 -34.78 16.25
CA ILE A 513 -7.08 -34.75 16.11
C ILE A 513 -7.53 -35.18 14.70
N GLY A 514 -6.61 -35.28 13.73
CA GLY A 514 -6.93 -35.63 12.34
C GLY A 514 -7.70 -34.55 11.59
N THR A 515 -7.52 -33.27 11.97
CA THR A 515 -8.29 -32.12 11.44
C THR A 515 -7.49 -31.26 10.46
N GLN A 516 -6.39 -31.76 9.92
CA GLN A 516 -5.51 -31.01 9.03
C GLN A 516 -6.26 -30.57 7.76
N ILE A 517 -6.19 -29.27 7.44
CA ILE A 517 -6.74 -28.69 6.21
C ILE A 517 -5.59 -28.20 5.34
N VAL A 518 -5.48 -28.81 4.17
CA VAL A 518 -4.53 -28.41 3.15
C VAL A 518 -5.28 -27.75 2.00
N TYR A 519 -4.92 -26.50 1.68
CA TYR A 519 -5.53 -25.82 0.54
C TYR A 519 -4.75 -26.12 -0.73
N PRO A 520 -5.40 -26.38 -1.89
CA PRO A 520 -4.72 -26.60 -3.16
C PRO A 520 -3.75 -25.46 -3.54
N VAL A 521 -4.14 -24.21 -3.21
CA VAL A 521 -3.35 -23.00 -3.43
C VAL A 521 -2.04 -23.00 -2.62
N ASP A 522 -1.95 -23.76 -1.54
CA ASP A 522 -0.72 -23.86 -0.75
C ASP A 522 0.41 -24.55 -1.53
N TYR A 523 0.06 -25.52 -2.38
CA TYR A 523 0.97 -26.19 -3.29
C TYR A 523 1.16 -25.46 -4.60
N GLU A 524 0.15 -24.77 -5.13
CA GLU A 524 0.35 -23.88 -6.29
C GLU A 524 1.38 -22.81 -5.95
N TYR A 525 1.36 -22.18 -4.77
CA TYR A 525 2.44 -21.25 -4.38
C TYR A 525 3.79 -21.94 -4.09
N ALA A 526 3.81 -23.25 -3.92
CA ALA A 526 5.03 -24.04 -3.72
C ALA A 526 5.63 -24.51 -5.05
N SER A 527 4.81 -24.93 -6.02
CA SER A 527 5.20 -25.30 -7.38
C SER A 527 5.38 -24.07 -8.27
N VAL A 528 4.64 -22.99 -7.99
CA VAL A 528 4.88 -21.66 -8.56
C VAL A 528 6.11 -21.04 -7.90
N ARG A 529 6.81 -21.65 -6.93
CA ARG A 529 8.20 -21.21 -6.65
C ARG A 529 9.18 -21.60 -7.77
N ASP A 530 8.82 -22.58 -8.59
CA ASP A 530 9.51 -22.84 -9.85
C ASP A 530 8.96 -21.96 -11.00
N LEU A 531 7.92 -21.13 -10.75
CA LEU A 531 7.40 -20.11 -11.69
C LEU A 531 7.44 -18.64 -11.18
N ASP A 532 7.79 -18.41 -9.91
CA ASP A 532 8.09 -17.10 -9.28
C ASP A 532 9.48 -16.61 -9.70
N ASP A 533 10.09 -17.32 -10.66
CA ASP A 533 11.01 -16.81 -11.68
C ASP A 533 10.47 -15.56 -12.43
N LEU A 534 9.19 -15.22 -12.23
CA LEU A 534 8.56 -14.00 -12.74
C LEU A 534 8.67 -12.76 -11.83
N THR A 535 9.15 -12.86 -10.58
CA THR A 535 9.14 -11.71 -9.64
C THR A 535 10.42 -11.53 -8.82
N GLY A 536 11.60 -11.51 -9.44
CA GLY A 536 12.80 -10.86 -8.87
C GLY A 536 13.14 -11.22 -7.42
N THR A 537 12.70 -12.39 -6.96
CA THR A 537 12.95 -12.87 -5.63
C THR A 537 14.27 -13.59 -5.69
N ILE A 538 15.28 -13.04 -5.01
CA ILE A 538 16.57 -13.69 -4.80
C ILE A 538 16.33 -15.16 -4.42
N HIS A 539 16.64 -16.08 -5.34
CA HIS A 539 16.81 -17.49 -5.06
C HIS A 539 18.04 -17.61 -4.17
N VAL A 540 17.83 -17.98 -2.91
CA VAL A 540 18.93 -18.52 -2.11
C VAL A 540 18.75 -20.03 -2.24
N TYR A 541 19.60 -20.65 -3.05
CA TYR A 541 19.63 -22.10 -3.22
C TYR A 541 19.66 -22.76 -1.83
N ALA A 542 18.65 -23.59 -1.56
CA ALA A 542 18.54 -24.36 -0.33
C ALA A 542 19.55 -25.52 -0.25
N ALA A 543 20.40 -25.69 -1.28
CA ALA A 543 21.34 -26.80 -1.37
C ALA A 543 22.59 -26.62 -0.47
N GLU A 544 22.86 -25.42 0.06
CA GLU A 544 23.93 -25.19 1.03
C GLU A 544 23.38 -24.52 2.28
N ARG A 545 22.80 -25.30 3.19
CA ARG A 545 22.77 -25.05 4.65
C ARG A 545 21.93 -26.11 5.36
N GLU A 546 22.49 -27.31 5.43
CA GLU A 546 22.32 -28.15 6.61
C GLU A 546 23.00 -27.41 7.77
N ASP A 547 22.32 -26.48 8.43
CA ASP A 547 22.54 -26.16 9.85
C ASP A 547 21.58 -25.07 10.38
N MET A 548 20.87 -25.46 11.43
CA MET A 548 20.05 -24.72 12.40
C MET A 548 20.03 -23.16 12.42
N SER A 549 18.81 -22.62 12.59
CA SER A 549 18.40 -21.22 12.89
C SER A 549 17.99 -20.30 11.72
N GLN A 550 17.19 -20.83 10.80
CA GLN A 550 16.77 -20.17 9.54
C GLN A 550 15.88 -18.90 9.66
N THR A 551 15.38 -18.48 10.84
CA THR A 551 14.43 -17.34 10.92
C THR A 551 15.08 -15.95 10.93
N SER A 552 16.28 -15.83 11.51
CA SER A 552 16.97 -14.54 11.73
C SER A 552 17.87 -14.13 10.55
N GLN A 553 18.26 -15.08 9.69
CA GLN A 553 19.24 -14.82 8.64
C GLN A 553 18.63 -14.08 7.44
N ARG A 554 17.40 -14.36 7.01
CA ARG A 554 16.80 -13.72 5.81
C ARG A 554 16.51 -12.24 5.98
N ILE A 555 15.91 -11.85 7.11
CA ILE A 555 15.61 -10.44 7.43
C ILE A 555 16.93 -9.67 7.56
N ARG A 556 17.90 -10.24 8.27
CA ARG A 556 19.23 -9.66 8.45
C ARG A 556 19.99 -9.54 7.13
N GLN A 557 19.93 -10.56 6.27
CA GLN A 557 20.57 -10.57 4.95
C GLN A 557 19.94 -9.52 4.03
N LYS A 558 18.60 -9.38 4.03
CA LYS A 558 17.93 -8.32 3.26
C LYS A 558 18.22 -6.91 3.77
N LEU A 559 18.40 -6.70 5.07
CA LEU A 559 18.60 -5.36 5.64
C LEU A 559 20.08 -4.94 5.71
N LEU A 560 21.00 -5.88 5.90
CA LEU A 560 22.42 -5.59 6.12
C LEU A 560 23.31 -5.91 4.91
N ASN A 561 22.89 -6.83 4.03
CA ASN A 561 23.74 -7.32 2.93
C ASN A 561 23.21 -6.92 1.54
N SER A 562 22.11 -6.16 1.45
CA SER A 562 21.63 -5.63 0.16
C SER A 562 22.44 -4.40 -0.22
N ASN A 563 23.34 -4.54 -1.19
CA ASN A 563 24.18 -3.43 -1.68
C ASN A 563 23.42 -2.48 -2.64
N SER A 564 22.17 -2.79 -3.02
CA SER A 564 21.36 -1.98 -3.93
C SER A 564 19.94 -1.72 -3.42
N ILE A 565 19.40 -0.54 -3.74
CA ILE A 565 17.99 -0.17 -3.45
C ILE A 565 17.03 -1.18 -4.10
N ASN A 566 17.38 -1.73 -5.26
CA ASN A 566 16.58 -2.74 -5.94
C ASN A 566 16.50 -4.06 -5.14
N GLY A 567 17.60 -4.47 -4.50
CA GLY A 567 17.62 -5.62 -3.59
C GLY A 567 16.75 -5.43 -2.34
N LEU A 568 16.74 -4.21 -1.76
CA LEU A 568 15.86 -3.85 -0.64
C LEU A 568 14.37 -3.96 -1.02
N PHE A 569 14.02 -3.51 -2.23
CA PHE A 569 12.65 -3.58 -2.76
C PHE A 569 12.36 -4.89 -3.52
N SER A 570 13.28 -5.86 -3.54
CA SER A 570 13.10 -7.15 -4.22
C SER A 570 12.61 -7.00 -5.67
N GLY A 571 13.27 -6.15 -6.47
CA GLY A 571 12.96 -5.95 -7.90
C GLY A 571 11.76 -5.04 -8.20
N ARG A 572 11.06 -4.50 -7.19
CA ARG A 572 9.81 -3.73 -7.37
C ARG A 572 9.96 -2.37 -8.08
N LEU A 573 11.17 -1.85 -8.22
CA LEU A 573 11.40 -0.56 -8.89
C LEU A 573 10.90 -0.56 -10.34
N TYR A 574 10.97 -1.70 -11.04
CA TYR A 574 10.44 -1.84 -12.39
C TYR A 574 8.90 -1.78 -12.45
N HIS A 575 8.23 -2.35 -11.45
CA HIS A 575 6.78 -2.21 -11.34
C HIS A 575 6.42 -0.73 -11.22
N TYR A 576 7.19 0.04 -10.44
CA TYR A 576 6.93 1.47 -10.28
C TYR A 576 7.16 2.24 -11.58
N SER A 577 8.27 1.99 -12.28
CA SER A 577 8.57 2.67 -13.55
C SER A 577 7.54 2.37 -14.63
N THR A 578 7.06 1.11 -14.72
CA THR A 578 6.01 0.71 -15.67
C THR A 578 4.66 1.36 -15.36
N TYR A 579 4.29 1.45 -14.08
CA TYR A 579 3.06 2.15 -13.70
C TYR A 579 3.17 3.65 -14.01
N LEU A 580 4.32 4.28 -13.75
CA LEU A 580 4.57 5.68 -14.04
C LEU A 580 4.53 6.00 -15.54
N SER A 581 5.12 5.14 -16.39
CA SER A 581 5.13 5.33 -17.84
C SER A 581 3.74 5.20 -18.48
N GLN A 582 2.82 4.49 -17.83
CA GLN A 582 1.45 4.35 -18.31
C GLN A 582 0.51 5.42 -17.75
N MET A 583 0.97 6.40 -16.96
CA MET A 583 0.07 7.37 -16.32
C MET A 583 -0.71 8.23 -17.32
N ASN A 584 -1.95 8.56 -16.95
CA ASN A 584 -2.83 9.42 -17.75
C ASN A 584 -3.79 10.24 -16.86
N LEU A 585 -4.69 10.99 -17.51
CA LEU A 585 -5.58 11.92 -16.82
C LEU A 585 -6.74 11.22 -16.08
N PHE A 586 -7.32 10.17 -16.67
CA PHE A 586 -8.62 9.59 -16.25
C PHE A 586 -8.53 8.17 -15.65
N GLY A 587 -7.35 7.58 -15.69
CA GLY A 587 -7.07 6.21 -15.26
C GLY A 587 -7.25 5.17 -16.36
N HIS A 588 -7.18 3.89 -15.96
CA HIS A 588 -7.16 2.74 -16.87
C HIS A 588 -8.32 1.77 -16.64
N THR A 589 -8.60 0.94 -17.66
CA THR A 589 -9.60 -0.12 -17.56
C THR A 589 -9.07 -1.36 -16.82
N LYS A 590 -7.76 -1.60 -16.86
CA LYS A 590 -7.06 -2.75 -16.26
C LYS A 590 -5.78 -2.28 -15.58
N ARG A 591 -5.17 -3.15 -14.78
CA ARG A 591 -3.84 -2.94 -14.19
C ARG A 591 -2.78 -2.85 -15.30
N ALA A 592 -1.64 -2.24 -14.98
CA ALA A 592 -0.52 -2.19 -15.89
C ALA A 592 -0.06 -3.60 -16.28
N THR A 593 0.28 -3.76 -17.56
CA THR A 593 0.93 -4.98 -18.04
C THR A 593 2.42 -4.85 -17.73
N VAL A 594 2.98 -5.84 -17.03
CA VAL A 594 4.40 -5.88 -16.66
C VAL A 594 4.93 -7.21 -17.20
N TYR A 595 6.02 -7.18 -17.98
CA TYR A 595 6.58 -8.36 -18.66
C TYR A 595 5.62 -9.12 -19.59
N GLY A 596 4.73 -8.41 -20.29
CA GLY A 596 3.74 -9.03 -21.19
C GLY A 596 2.62 -9.82 -20.48
N SER A 597 2.65 -9.93 -19.15
CA SER A 597 1.58 -10.51 -18.33
C SER A 597 0.67 -9.42 -17.73
N ASN A 598 -0.64 -9.65 -17.81
CA ASN A 598 -1.69 -8.68 -17.46
C ASN A 598 -1.97 -8.57 -15.94
N ILE A 599 -1.23 -9.25 -15.06
CA ILE A 599 -1.68 -9.52 -13.68
C ILE A 599 -0.69 -9.07 -12.59
N ASN A 600 0.19 -8.10 -12.85
CA ASN A 600 1.16 -7.70 -11.83
C ASN A 600 0.69 -6.50 -10.99
N SER A 601 0.72 -6.68 -9.67
CA SER A 601 0.39 -5.63 -8.70
C SER A 601 1.40 -4.48 -8.80
N ALA A 602 0.94 -3.26 -8.51
CA ALA A 602 1.83 -2.10 -8.44
C ALA A 602 2.83 -2.19 -7.29
N HIS A 603 2.56 -3.04 -6.27
CA HIS A 603 3.27 -3.07 -4.98
C HIS A 603 3.40 -1.71 -4.29
N ASN A 604 2.58 -0.73 -4.70
CA ASN A 604 2.47 0.59 -4.11
C ASN A 604 1.04 1.11 -4.33
N GLY A 605 0.32 1.41 -3.25
CA GLY A 605 -1.07 1.84 -3.34
C GLY A 605 -1.25 3.20 -4.00
N VAL A 606 -0.31 4.14 -3.82
CA VAL A 606 -0.39 5.47 -4.47
C VAL A 606 -0.34 5.31 -5.99
N LEU A 607 0.62 4.53 -6.49
CA LEU A 607 0.77 4.25 -7.92
C LEU A 607 -0.43 3.46 -8.45
N ALA A 608 -0.94 2.49 -7.69
CA ALA A 608 -2.11 1.71 -8.08
C ALA A 608 -3.35 2.60 -8.27
N TYR A 609 -3.62 3.51 -7.34
CA TYR A 609 -4.75 4.45 -7.45
C TYR A 609 -4.55 5.47 -8.57
N ALA A 610 -3.35 6.02 -8.70
CA ALA A 610 -3.02 6.98 -9.77
C ALA A 610 -3.19 6.35 -11.16
N HIS A 611 -2.74 5.12 -11.34
CA HIS A 611 -2.92 4.38 -12.58
C HIS A 611 -4.39 4.04 -12.82
N MET A 612 -5.11 3.58 -11.79
CA MET A 612 -6.51 3.19 -11.95
C MET A 612 -7.45 4.37 -12.17
N TYR A 613 -7.24 5.51 -11.53
CA TYR A 613 -8.20 6.62 -11.49
C TYR A 613 -7.68 7.96 -12.01
N GLY A 614 -6.44 8.00 -12.49
CA GLY A 614 -5.80 9.18 -13.06
C GLY A 614 -4.84 9.87 -12.09
N VAL A 615 -3.83 10.53 -12.65
CA VAL A 615 -2.68 11.06 -11.90
C VAL A 615 -3.08 12.07 -10.80
N TYR A 616 -4.14 12.83 -11.00
CA TYR A 616 -4.56 13.87 -10.05
C TYR A 616 -5.13 13.33 -8.74
N ILE A 617 -5.46 12.04 -8.68
CA ILE A 617 -5.91 11.41 -7.45
C ILE A 617 -4.84 11.41 -6.36
N ILE A 618 -3.56 11.47 -6.74
CA ILE A 618 -2.41 11.49 -5.84
C ILE A 618 -2.51 12.63 -4.83
N VAL A 619 -2.93 13.83 -5.28
CA VAL A 619 -3.00 15.01 -4.43
C VAL A 619 -3.97 14.79 -3.25
N PRO A 620 -5.29 14.58 -3.44
CA PRO A 620 -6.20 14.36 -2.33
C PRO A 620 -5.88 13.08 -1.56
N TYR A 621 -5.30 12.05 -2.17
CA TYR A 621 -4.88 10.83 -1.48
C TYR A 621 -3.76 11.09 -0.47
N ILE A 622 -2.68 11.78 -0.87
CA ILE A 622 -1.58 12.18 0.04
C ILE A 622 -2.11 13.11 1.14
N MET A 623 -2.95 14.08 0.79
CA MET A 623 -3.50 15.02 1.78
C MET A 623 -4.44 14.33 2.77
N MET A 624 -5.15 13.27 2.35
CA MET A 624 -5.94 12.42 3.25
C MET A 624 -5.04 11.72 4.26
N PHE A 625 -3.91 11.12 3.83
CA PHE A 625 -2.94 10.52 4.75
C PHE A 625 -2.34 11.52 5.74
N VAL A 626 -1.91 12.69 5.26
CA VAL A 626 -1.43 13.77 6.13
C VAL A 626 -2.52 14.20 7.11
N GLY A 627 -3.77 14.27 6.65
CA GLY A 627 -4.94 14.54 7.48
C GLY A 627 -5.17 13.50 8.57
N TYR A 628 -5.09 12.21 8.25
CA TYR A 628 -5.20 11.10 9.21
C TYR A 628 -4.06 11.13 10.22
N PHE A 629 -2.82 11.19 9.75
CA PHE A 629 -1.64 11.19 10.60
C PHE A 629 -1.63 12.39 11.56
N SER A 630 -1.87 13.60 11.05
CA SER A 630 -1.88 14.81 11.87
C SER A 630 -2.96 14.79 12.95
N ARG A 631 -4.15 14.26 12.64
CA ARG A 631 -5.23 14.11 13.62
C ARG A 631 -4.95 12.99 14.62
N ALA A 632 -4.39 11.87 14.18
CA ALA A 632 -3.99 10.78 15.07
C ALA A 632 -2.93 11.23 16.07
N VAL A 633 -1.90 11.97 15.63
CA VAL A 633 -0.89 12.56 16.52
C VAL A 633 -1.52 13.54 17.51
N ARG A 634 -2.44 14.41 17.06
CA ARG A 634 -3.14 15.34 17.96
C ARG A 634 -3.97 14.62 19.00
N TYR A 635 -4.71 13.59 18.62
CA TYR A 635 -5.48 12.77 19.55
C TYR A 635 -4.58 12.09 20.58
N CYS A 636 -3.49 11.50 20.10
CA CYS A 636 -2.48 10.85 20.94
C CYS A 636 -1.89 11.83 21.97
N LYS A 637 -1.60 13.09 21.58
CA LYS A 637 -1.08 14.14 22.47
C LYS A 637 -2.12 14.70 23.44
N SER A 638 -3.33 15.02 22.95
CA SER A 638 -4.42 15.63 23.72
C SER A 638 -5.15 14.66 24.65
N ALA A 639 -4.93 13.35 24.47
CA ALA A 639 -5.46 12.34 25.35
C ALA A 639 -4.90 12.51 26.79
N GLU A 640 -5.70 13.17 27.64
CA GLU A 640 -5.59 13.11 29.09
C GLU A 640 -5.58 11.64 29.55
N ASN A 641 -5.21 11.39 30.82
CA ASN A 641 -5.15 10.05 31.43
C ASN A 641 -6.45 9.23 31.35
N ARG A 642 -7.55 9.79 30.82
CA ARG A 642 -8.87 9.15 30.67
C ARG A 642 -9.29 8.82 29.22
N ASN A 643 -8.58 9.29 28.19
CA ASN A 643 -8.99 9.00 26.80
C ASN A 643 -8.52 7.60 26.38
N TYR A 644 -9.49 6.77 26.04
CA TYR A 644 -9.33 5.34 25.77
C TYR A 644 -8.71 5.16 24.39
N TYR A 645 -7.74 4.25 24.23
CA TYR A 645 -7.16 3.87 22.92
C TYR A 645 -6.45 4.99 22.13
N ALA A 646 -5.89 5.99 22.83
CA ALA A 646 -5.28 7.19 22.23
C ALA A 646 -4.23 6.93 21.14
N CYS A 647 -3.40 5.90 21.31
CA CYS A 647 -2.33 5.58 20.36
C CYS A 647 -2.79 4.72 19.18
N LEU A 648 -3.98 4.10 19.25
CA LEU A 648 -4.42 3.12 18.25
C LEU A 648 -4.47 3.71 16.83
N PRO A 649 -5.12 4.86 16.59
CA PRO A 649 -5.15 5.43 15.24
C PRO A 649 -3.74 5.68 14.71
N LEU A 650 -2.83 6.19 15.55
CA LEU A 650 -1.46 6.50 15.15
C LEU A 650 -0.71 5.23 14.71
N ILE A 651 -0.78 4.15 15.50
CA ILE A 651 -0.13 2.88 15.18
C ILE A 651 -0.69 2.33 13.87
N ILE A 652 -2.01 2.27 13.71
CA ILE A 652 -2.63 1.70 12.50
C ILE A 652 -2.31 2.53 11.25
N TYR A 653 -2.30 3.86 11.33
CA TYR A 653 -1.95 4.70 10.17
C TYR A 653 -0.48 4.61 9.78
N VAL A 654 0.44 4.47 10.75
CA VAL A 654 1.87 4.25 10.47
C VAL A 654 2.06 2.88 9.81
N VAL A 655 1.45 1.83 10.38
CA VAL A 655 1.51 0.47 9.83
C VAL A 655 0.93 0.46 8.42
N PHE A 656 -0.30 0.94 8.23
CA PHE A 656 -0.94 0.96 6.91
C PHE A 656 -0.15 1.76 5.88
N PHE A 657 0.40 2.92 6.25
CA PHE A 657 1.17 3.74 5.32
C PHE A 657 2.44 3.04 4.84
N LEU A 658 3.25 2.51 5.77
CA LEU A 658 4.49 1.81 5.41
C LEU A 658 4.21 0.58 4.56
N GLU A 659 3.18 -0.17 4.93
CA GLU A 659 2.71 -1.29 4.14
C GLU A 659 2.27 -0.87 2.76
N ASN A 660 1.41 0.14 2.64
CA ASN A 660 0.89 0.60 1.37
C ASN A 660 1.97 1.15 0.42
N MET A 661 3.14 1.53 0.95
CA MET A 661 4.29 1.92 0.14
C MET A 661 5.11 0.74 -0.35
N MET A 662 5.08 -0.39 0.35
CA MET A 662 5.88 -1.59 0.06
C MET A 662 5.05 -2.70 -0.61
N ASP A 663 3.83 -2.94 -0.15
CA ASP A 663 2.84 -3.86 -0.71
C ASP A 663 1.53 -3.11 -0.97
N ASN A 664 0.84 -3.40 -2.07
CA ASN A 664 -0.45 -2.76 -2.37
C ASN A 664 -1.55 -3.31 -1.45
N VAL A 665 -1.62 -2.79 -0.23
CA VAL A 665 -2.60 -3.19 0.79
C VAL A 665 -3.89 -2.38 0.73
N ASP A 666 -3.91 -1.28 -0.03
CA ASP A 666 -5.12 -0.48 -0.29
C ASP A 666 -5.97 -1.09 -1.42
N ILE A 667 -6.26 -2.39 -1.32
CA ILE A 667 -7.26 -3.06 -2.16
C ILE A 667 -8.60 -2.97 -1.42
N PRO A 668 -9.61 -2.31 -2.00
CA PRO A 668 -10.91 -2.11 -1.39
C PRO A 668 -11.50 -3.41 -0.87
N PHE A 669 -11.96 -3.40 0.39
CA PHE A 669 -12.73 -4.49 0.98
C PHE A 669 -12.04 -5.87 0.95
N HIS A 670 -10.72 -5.92 0.78
CA HIS A 670 -9.99 -7.17 0.63
C HIS A 670 -9.34 -7.60 1.95
N TRP A 671 -8.54 -6.71 2.55
CA TRP A 671 -7.76 -7.02 3.74
C TRP A 671 -8.39 -6.42 5.00
N ILE A 672 -8.28 -7.14 6.13
CA ILE A 672 -8.73 -6.64 7.44
C ILE A 672 -8.02 -5.33 7.78
N VAL A 673 -6.73 -5.21 7.49
CA VAL A 673 -5.93 -3.99 7.75
C VAL A 673 -6.49 -2.76 7.03
N TRP A 674 -6.95 -2.94 5.78
CA TRP A 674 -7.61 -1.89 5.01
C TRP A 674 -8.92 -1.45 5.66
N PHE A 675 -9.73 -2.41 6.12
CA PHE A 675 -10.98 -2.11 6.81
C PHE A 675 -10.75 -1.31 8.09
N VAL A 676 -9.79 -1.73 8.93
CA VAL A 676 -9.48 -1.02 10.17
C VAL A 676 -8.97 0.39 9.86
N PHE A 677 -8.08 0.54 8.86
CA PHE A 677 -7.59 1.84 8.40
C PHE A 677 -8.73 2.77 7.97
N ILE A 678 -9.63 2.31 7.09
CA ILE A 678 -10.75 3.12 6.61
C ILE A 678 -11.71 3.44 7.75
N LEU A 679 -12.13 2.45 8.55
CA LEU A 679 -13.12 2.65 9.61
C LEU A 679 -12.65 3.67 10.66
N LEU A 680 -11.37 3.65 11.02
CA LEU A 680 -10.79 4.64 11.95
C LEU A 680 -10.90 6.08 11.43
N GLY A 681 -11.11 6.28 10.13
CA GLY A 681 -11.38 7.61 9.58
C GLY A 681 -12.65 8.23 10.13
N GLY A 682 -13.70 7.42 10.34
CA GLY A 682 -14.94 7.85 10.98
C GLY A 682 -14.73 8.43 12.38
N PHE A 683 -13.77 7.90 13.14
CA PHE A 683 -13.42 8.45 14.47
C PHE A 683 -12.73 9.82 14.38
N LEU A 684 -11.87 10.05 13.37
CA LEU A 684 -11.07 11.26 13.24
C LEU A 684 -11.78 12.44 12.55
N PHE A 685 -12.81 12.19 11.74
CA PHE A 685 -13.51 13.22 10.95
C PHE A 685 -14.10 14.35 11.80
N SER A 686 -14.57 14.05 13.02
CA SER A 686 -15.23 15.01 13.90
C SER A 686 -14.34 15.61 14.99
N MET A 687 -13.03 15.31 15.03
CA MET A 687 -12.14 15.99 15.97
C MET A 687 -12.13 17.49 15.63
N ARG A 688 -12.68 18.29 16.55
CA ARG A 688 -12.62 19.75 16.47
C ARG A 688 -11.16 20.16 16.47
N GLU A 689 -10.82 21.20 15.71
CA GLU A 689 -9.49 21.80 15.79
C GLU A 689 -9.22 22.46 17.17
N GLU A 690 -10.24 22.53 18.03
CA GLU A 690 -10.30 23.23 19.31
C GLU A 690 -10.51 22.31 20.54
N GLU A 691 -10.18 21.02 20.48
CA GLU A 691 -9.98 20.29 21.75
C GLU A 691 -8.74 20.92 22.43
N LYS A 692 -9.05 21.89 23.31
CA LYS A 692 -8.16 22.84 23.97
C LYS A 692 -6.90 22.16 24.50
N VAL A 693 -5.76 22.75 24.16
CA VAL A 693 -4.49 22.61 24.91
C VAL A 693 -4.60 23.40 26.20
#